data_AF-A0A1G5UVX7-F1
#
_entry.id   AF-A0A1G5UVX7-F1
#
_cell.length_a   1.000
_cell.length_b   1.000
_cell.length_c   1.000
_cell.angle_alpha   90.00
_cell.angle_beta   90.00
_cell.angle_gamma   90.00
#
_symmetry.space_group_name_H-M   'P 1'
#
loop_
_entity.id
_entity.type
_entity.pdbx_description
1 polymer ?
#
loop_
_entity_poly.entity_id
_entity_poly.type
_entity_poly.pdbx_seq_one_letter_code
_entity_poly.pdbx_strand_id
1 'polypeptide(L)'
;MKKYTLSVLLALFITATFAQDLNYYLPKGYTYNPAIPTPKQVLGYEVGEWHVTHDQLVMYMKAVAEASDRVIFVETGRSYEKRPQTLLTITSPGNLTKLDQIKADRAKLRDPGATVDIQNMPVVMFMGYSVHGNEPSGANASLVAAYHFAAANEISADLENIVLLLDPAINPDGLNRFASWVNSHKAYTMNGDPAQRELNEAWPRGRTNHYWFDLNRDWLPVQHPESRNRVKVFQSWLPNIHLDFHEMGTNSTFFFQPGVPSRMHPLTPAKNFELTEKIGTYHAKALDQIGSLYYNQENYDDFYYGKGSTYPDVQGSIGILFEQASSRGHLQESANGMLSFPFTIRNQFTANLSSYQAAKEMRVELNQWMKDFYKGIKTETDADANKAYIFGAKDDDARSFHLADLILQHDIKVFSLNENITINGQEFKKESSYIVPADQPQYRLIKAMFETRTSFQDSLFYDISAWTYPMAFDLDFMALNSKILNLASVKQVNKSDFALTPGKVVGDAGAYQYALEWTDYYAPKAAYQLLKAGFLVRVSNADFTTPEGKTFGRGTILIDKGETGMDDQAFFVKLKEIAQFAYVDIHAISTGYTSGVNMGSTFIAPLKTPQIALLVDGGVDSGEAGEIWHLLDQRMHMPVTLLPVSAVTMANLDRYNVILMADGNYNSLGKVGAEKLKEWTSKGGTIVAKGGALRFLAQNEIGNFTFRTVENEEKGLQNSYANFENATGAKGTFGAIFKANLDVTHPIGYGYSKKEVYTFRNDNFFMEVSPNPYANPLVYTDKPLASGYLHPSNLPGIQNGSVIRISGVGRGRIVGFADNPNFRAFWFGTNKLFMNSIFFGQVIDGGTAR
;
A
#
# COMPACT_ATOMS: atom_id res chain seq x y z
N MET A 1 -21.66 41.56 -47.83
CA MET A 1 -20.52 41.49 -46.90
C MET A 1 -20.84 40.98 -45.48
N LYS A 2 -22.08 40.62 -45.11
CA LYS A 2 -22.42 40.16 -43.73
C LYS A 2 -22.69 38.65 -43.56
N LYS A 3 -22.60 37.84 -44.61
CA LYS A 3 -22.82 36.38 -44.52
C LYS A 3 -21.53 35.54 -44.61
N TYR A 4 -20.41 36.11 -45.04
CA TYR A 4 -19.13 35.41 -45.13
C TYR A 4 -18.30 35.49 -43.83
N THR A 5 -18.57 36.46 -42.97
CA THR A 5 -17.87 36.62 -41.68
C THR A 5 -18.33 35.61 -40.63
N LEU A 6 -19.58 35.12 -40.71
CA LEU A 6 -20.12 34.15 -39.75
C LEU A 6 -19.62 32.72 -40.03
N SER A 7 -19.37 32.37 -41.30
CA SER A 7 -18.81 31.07 -41.66
C SER A 7 -17.33 30.94 -41.30
N VAL A 8 -16.57 32.05 -41.30
CA VAL A 8 -15.18 32.08 -40.82
C VAL A 8 -15.12 32.02 -39.29
N LEU A 9 -16.09 32.62 -38.59
CA LEU A 9 -16.22 32.53 -37.12
C LEU A 9 -16.73 31.16 -36.65
N LEU A 10 -17.59 30.45 -37.40
CA LEU A 10 -17.97 29.07 -37.09
C LEU A 10 -16.90 28.03 -37.49
N ALA A 11 -16.09 28.30 -38.52
CA ALA A 11 -14.96 27.44 -38.87
C ALA A 11 -13.78 27.55 -37.90
N LEU A 12 -13.71 28.64 -37.11
CA LEU A 12 -12.70 28.84 -36.06
C LEU A 12 -12.98 28.06 -34.77
N PHE A 13 -14.11 27.35 -34.65
CA PHE A 13 -14.45 26.54 -33.47
C PHE A 13 -14.37 25.02 -33.70
N ILE A 14 -13.89 24.53 -34.84
CA ILE A 14 -13.86 23.08 -35.18
C ILE A 14 -12.42 22.53 -35.37
N THR A 15 -11.37 23.31 -35.08
CA THR A 15 -9.98 22.85 -35.30
C THR A 15 -9.23 22.56 -34.00
N ALA A 16 -9.50 21.42 -33.37
CA ALA A 16 -8.55 20.77 -32.44
C ALA A 16 -8.93 19.31 -32.11
N THR A 17 -9.04 18.44 -33.11
CA THR A 17 -9.22 16.98 -32.89
C THR A 17 -8.16 16.14 -33.62
N PHE A 18 -7.05 16.76 -34.03
CA PHE A 18 -5.92 16.09 -34.68
C PHE A 18 -4.71 15.96 -33.74
N ALA A 19 -3.86 14.99 -34.05
CA ALA A 19 -2.50 14.88 -33.53
C ALA A 19 -1.80 16.25 -33.58
N GLN A 20 -1.27 16.69 -32.45
CA GLN A 20 -0.58 17.98 -32.34
C GLN A 20 0.91 17.76 -32.62
N ASP A 21 1.48 18.60 -33.48
CA ASP A 21 2.94 18.66 -33.63
C ASP A 21 3.60 19.02 -32.29
N LEU A 22 4.84 18.57 -32.08
CA LEU A 22 5.57 18.77 -30.83
C LEU A 22 5.63 20.24 -30.38
N ASN A 23 5.62 21.20 -31.32
CA ASN A 23 5.60 22.64 -31.03
C ASN A 23 4.35 23.12 -30.28
N TYR A 24 3.26 22.36 -30.26
CA TYR A 24 2.08 22.65 -29.44
C TYR A 24 2.39 22.63 -27.94
N TYR A 25 3.33 21.77 -27.52
CA TYR A 25 3.72 21.60 -26.13
C TYR A 25 4.90 22.49 -25.73
N LEU A 26 5.86 22.67 -26.64
CA LEU A 26 7.15 23.30 -26.32
C LEU A 26 7.02 24.81 -26.07
N PRO A 27 7.78 25.37 -25.11
CA PRO A 27 7.76 26.80 -24.83
C PRO A 27 8.32 27.60 -26.02
N LYS A 28 7.72 28.78 -26.26
CA LYS A 28 8.18 29.72 -27.29
C LYS A 28 9.54 30.31 -26.93
N GLY A 29 10.35 30.61 -27.94
CA GLY A 29 11.66 31.27 -27.77
C GLY A 29 12.80 30.32 -27.41
N TYR A 30 12.56 29.01 -27.40
CA TYR A 30 13.58 27.99 -27.21
C TYR A 30 14.05 27.41 -28.55
N THR A 31 15.34 27.09 -28.62
CA THR A 31 15.96 26.36 -29.72
C THR A 31 16.41 24.99 -29.23
N TYR A 32 16.31 23.98 -30.10
CA TYR A 32 16.57 22.59 -29.72
C TYR A 32 17.71 22.02 -30.54
N ASN A 33 18.59 21.26 -29.89
CA ASN A 33 19.66 20.52 -30.54
C ASN A 33 19.05 19.43 -31.45
N PRO A 34 19.22 19.53 -32.79
CA PRO A 34 18.61 18.60 -33.74
C PRO A 34 19.20 17.18 -33.68
N ALA A 35 20.32 16.98 -32.98
CA ALA A 35 20.90 15.65 -32.76
C ALA A 35 20.09 14.82 -31.75
N ILE A 36 19.29 15.46 -30.88
CA ILE A 36 18.45 14.75 -29.92
C ILE A 36 17.15 14.34 -30.63
N PRO A 37 16.81 13.04 -30.66
CA PRO A 37 15.65 12.59 -31.40
C PRO A 37 14.36 13.05 -30.73
N THR A 38 13.37 13.46 -31.53
CA THR A 38 12.02 13.77 -31.06
C THR A 38 11.23 12.49 -30.76
N PRO A 39 10.15 12.55 -29.95
CA PRO A 39 9.29 11.39 -29.73
C PRO A 39 8.79 10.76 -31.04
N LYS A 40 8.37 11.58 -32.01
CA LYS A 40 7.90 11.11 -33.31
C LYS A 40 8.95 10.34 -34.10
N GLN A 41 10.21 10.78 -34.06
CA GLN A 41 11.30 10.10 -34.78
C GLN A 41 11.57 8.68 -34.26
N VAL A 42 11.29 8.43 -32.98
CA VAL A 42 11.49 7.11 -32.35
C VAL A 42 10.21 6.27 -32.37
N LEU A 43 9.07 6.89 -32.03
CA LEU A 43 7.79 6.19 -31.85
C LEU A 43 6.99 6.05 -33.14
N GLY A 44 7.25 6.90 -34.14
CA GLY A 44 6.54 6.91 -35.43
C GLY A 44 5.21 7.67 -35.44
N TYR A 45 4.82 8.29 -34.33
CA TYR A 45 3.58 9.07 -34.18
C TYR A 45 3.77 10.27 -33.25
N GLU A 46 2.87 11.25 -33.30
CA GLU A 46 2.98 12.46 -32.47
C GLU A 46 2.58 12.21 -31.01
N VAL A 47 3.15 12.97 -30.07
CA VAL A 47 2.75 12.88 -28.66
C VAL A 47 1.26 13.20 -28.51
N GLY A 48 0.53 12.33 -27.84
CA GLY A 48 -0.93 12.42 -27.65
C GLY A 48 -1.76 11.82 -28.78
N GLU A 49 -1.14 11.34 -29.86
CA GLU A 49 -1.83 10.58 -30.91
C GLU A 49 -2.21 9.17 -30.45
N TRP A 50 -1.31 8.52 -29.70
CA TRP A 50 -1.50 7.22 -29.05
C TRP A 50 -1.01 7.29 -27.62
N HIS A 51 -1.59 6.48 -26.73
CA HIS A 51 -1.05 6.31 -25.38
C HIS A 51 0.23 5.50 -25.47
N VAL A 52 1.35 6.04 -24.98
CA VAL A 52 2.61 5.31 -24.98
C VAL A 52 2.52 4.05 -24.10
N THR A 53 2.91 2.90 -24.65
CA THR A 53 3.11 1.68 -23.85
C THR A 53 4.40 1.79 -23.05
N HIS A 54 4.54 1.01 -21.98
CA HIS A 54 5.72 1.15 -21.11
C HIS A 54 7.03 0.82 -21.86
N ASP A 55 7.03 -0.16 -22.77
CA ASP A 55 8.18 -0.51 -23.58
C ASP A 55 8.57 0.60 -24.57
N GLN A 56 7.59 1.24 -25.21
CA GLN A 56 7.81 2.43 -26.06
C GLN A 56 8.37 3.61 -25.24
N LEU A 57 7.85 3.81 -24.03
CA LEU A 57 8.31 4.85 -23.12
C LEU A 57 9.79 4.65 -22.78
N VAL A 58 10.17 3.45 -22.34
CA VAL A 58 11.56 3.11 -22.03
C VAL A 58 12.45 3.17 -23.26
N MET A 59 11.96 2.73 -24.44
CA MET A 59 12.68 2.84 -25.70
C MET A 59 13.05 4.29 -26.01
N TYR A 60 12.09 5.21 -25.89
CA TYR A 60 12.33 6.63 -26.13
C TYR A 60 13.30 7.24 -25.11
N MET A 61 13.12 6.92 -23.84
CA MET A 61 14.02 7.38 -22.78
C MET A 61 15.49 7.01 -23.01
N LYS A 62 15.74 5.78 -23.51
CA LYS A 62 17.08 5.33 -23.89
C LYS A 62 17.61 6.10 -25.10
N ALA A 63 16.79 6.30 -26.14
CA ALA A 63 17.20 7.03 -27.33
C ALA A 63 17.62 8.48 -27.02
N VAL A 64 16.90 9.16 -26.12
CA VAL A 64 17.27 10.50 -25.64
C VAL A 64 18.59 10.46 -24.86
N ALA A 65 18.75 9.50 -23.96
CA ALA A 65 19.96 9.36 -23.15
C ALA A 65 21.21 9.01 -23.99
N GLU A 66 21.06 8.20 -25.04
CA GLU A 66 22.16 7.86 -25.95
C GLU A 66 22.59 9.06 -26.82
N ALA A 67 21.67 9.97 -27.13
CA ALA A 67 21.94 11.13 -27.99
C ALA A 67 22.41 12.39 -27.23
N SER A 68 22.08 12.52 -25.95
CA SER A 68 22.34 13.74 -25.16
C SER A 68 23.51 13.57 -24.19
N ASP A 69 24.46 14.51 -24.20
CA ASP A 69 25.58 14.57 -23.25
C ASP A 69 25.17 15.04 -21.84
N ARG A 70 23.88 15.33 -21.63
CA ARG A 70 23.29 15.83 -20.37
C ARG A 70 22.44 14.81 -19.63
N VAL A 71 22.25 13.63 -20.20
CA VAL A 71 21.28 12.64 -19.70
C VAL A 71 21.98 11.33 -19.38
N ILE A 72 21.77 10.81 -18.17
CA ILE A 72 22.11 9.44 -17.80
C ILE A 72 20.81 8.66 -17.57
N PHE A 73 20.67 7.52 -18.25
CA PHE A 73 19.59 6.56 -18.02
C PHE A 73 20.05 5.43 -17.09
N VAL A 74 19.25 5.12 -16.06
CA VAL A 74 19.51 4.01 -15.14
C VAL A 74 18.24 3.19 -14.92
N GLU A 75 18.36 1.86 -14.94
CA GLU A 75 17.34 0.96 -14.40
C GLU A 75 17.48 0.91 -12.87
N THR A 76 16.46 1.35 -12.14
CA THR A 76 16.47 1.45 -10.66
C THR A 76 15.97 0.18 -9.99
N GLY A 77 15.25 -0.66 -10.73
CA GLY A 77 14.77 -1.97 -10.31
C GLY A 77 13.70 -2.49 -11.27
N ARG A 78 12.89 -3.46 -10.82
CA ARG A 78 11.84 -4.09 -11.64
C ARG A 78 10.54 -4.30 -10.87
N SER A 79 9.43 -4.21 -11.58
CA SER A 79 8.08 -4.52 -11.08
C SER A 79 7.87 -6.03 -10.89
N TYR A 80 6.71 -6.41 -10.36
CA TYR A 80 6.29 -7.82 -10.29
C TYR A 80 6.24 -8.49 -11.67
N GLU A 81 5.73 -7.79 -12.71
CA GLU A 81 5.72 -8.30 -14.09
C GLU A 81 7.07 -8.16 -14.81
N LYS A 82 8.15 -7.87 -14.06
CA LYS A 82 9.53 -7.76 -14.54
C LYS A 82 9.79 -6.61 -15.52
N ARG A 83 8.91 -5.61 -15.57
CA ARG A 83 9.15 -4.37 -16.31
C ARG A 83 10.20 -3.53 -15.60
N PRO A 84 11.15 -2.93 -16.34
CA PRO A 84 12.17 -2.07 -15.73
C PRO A 84 11.54 -0.79 -15.19
N GLN A 85 11.87 -0.43 -13.95
CA GLN A 85 11.67 0.94 -13.46
C GLN A 85 12.93 1.74 -13.76
N THR A 86 12.76 2.97 -14.24
CA THR A 86 13.85 3.73 -14.86
C THR A 86 13.94 5.13 -14.32
N LEU A 87 15.13 5.70 -14.33
CA LEU A 87 15.38 7.08 -13.94
C LEU A 87 16.30 7.74 -14.96
N LEU A 88 15.91 8.92 -15.45
CA LEU A 88 16.84 9.82 -16.13
C LEU A 88 17.37 10.83 -15.13
N THR A 89 18.68 10.99 -15.08
CA THR A 89 19.33 12.12 -14.41
C THR A 89 19.73 13.13 -15.48
N ILE A 90 19.16 14.33 -15.44
CA ILE A 90 19.38 15.39 -16.44
C ILE A 90 20.00 16.61 -15.75
N THR A 91 21.21 16.99 -16.15
CA THR A 91 21.97 18.13 -15.61
C THR A 91 23.10 18.52 -16.57
N SER A 92 23.96 19.47 -16.23
CA SER A 92 25.11 19.81 -17.07
C SER A 92 26.08 18.63 -17.22
N PRO A 93 26.82 18.51 -18.34
CA PRO A 93 27.83 17.46 -18.49
C PRO A 93 28.90 17.51 -17.37
N GLY A 94 29.21 18.72 -16.89
CA GLY A 94 30.11 18.93 -15.74
C GLY A 94 29.58 18.29 -14.46
N ASN A 95 28.29 18.45 -14.16
CA ASN A 95 27.65 17.83 -13.00
C ASN A 95 27.56 16.32 -13.12
N LEU A 96 27.31 15.78 -14.32
CA LEU A 96 27.25 14.33 -14.54
C LEU A 96 28.55 13.61 -14.15
N THR A 97 29.71 14.24 -14.36
CA THR A 97 31.01 13.68 -13.93
C THR A 97 31.22 13.69 -12.40
N LYS A 98 30.34 14.35 -11.65
CA LYS A 98 30.48 14.61 -10.21
C LYS A 98 29.25 14.18 -9.39
N LEU A 99 28.36 13.35 -9.93
CA LEU A 99 27.11 12.99 -9.25
C LEU A 99 27.31 12.40 -7.86
N ASP A 100 28.34 11.56 -7.66
CA ASP A 100 28.64 10.98 -6.35
C ASP A 100 29.08 12.04 -5.35
N GLN A 101 29.86 13.04 -5.80
CA GLN A 101 30.24 14.19 -4.98
C GLN A 101 29.02 15.06 -4.64
N ILE A 102 28.14 15.33 -5.61
CA ILE A 102 26.89 16.07 -5.38
C ILE A 102 26.04 15.36 -4.33
N LYS A 103 25.85 14.04 -4.45
CA LYS A 103 25.12 13.24 -3.45
C LYS A 103 25.78 13.28 -2.07
N ALA A 104 27.10 13.15 -2.00
CA ALA A 104 27.85 13.23 -0.74
C ALA A 104 27.73 14.61 -0.08
N ASP A 105 27.78 15.70 -0.86
CA ASP A 105 27.60 17.05 -0.34
C ASP A 105 26.17 17.31 0.12
N ARG A 106 25.17 16.78 -0.59
CA ARG A 106 23.77 16.84 -0.17
C ARG A 106 23.48 16.03 1.08
N ALA A 107 24.10 14.86 1.25
CA ALA A 107 23.95 14.06 2.46
C ALA A 107 24.36 14.83 3.73
N LYS A 108 25.30 15.78 3.62
CA LYS A 108 25.69 16.68 4.72
C LYS A 108 24.57 17.62 5.15
N LEU A 109 23.54 17.88 4.34
CA LEU A 109 22.37 18.68 4.76
C LEU A 109 21.62 18.04 5.93
N ARG A 110 21.71 16.71 6.07
CA ARG A 110 21.10 15.94 7.17
C ARG A 110 21.90 15.98 8.48
N ASP A 111 23.15 16.45 8.42
CA ASP A 111 24.00 16.62 9.60
C ASP A 111 23.90 18.07 10.10
N PRO A 112 23.30 18.32 11.28
CA PRO A 112 23.14 19.66 11.83
C PRO A 112 24.48 20.35 12.13
N GLY A 113 25.57 19.59 12.31
CA GLY A 113 26.92 20.10 12.56
C GLY A 113 27.75 20.35 11.28
N ALA A 114 27.29 19.89 10.12
CA ALA A 114 28.07 19.99 8.90
C ALA A 114 28.05 21.40 8.29
N THR A 115 29.21 21.82 7.78
CA THR A 115 29.32 23.01 6.93
C THR A 115 29.05 22.62 5.48
N VAL A 116 28.14 23.34 4.83
CA VAL A 116 27.66 23.07 3.48
C VAL A 116 27.62 24.39 2.71
N ASP A 117 28.15 24.41 1.49
CA ASP A 117 28.12 25.55 0.59
C ASP A 117 26.76 25.65 -0.12
N ILE A 118 25.79 26.23 0.57
CA ILE A 118 24.43 26.43 0.04
C ILE A 118 24.43 27.35 -1.19
N GLN A 119 25.39 28.26 -1.30
CA GLN A 119 25.43 29.23 -2.40
C GLN A 119 25.75 28.57 -3.73
N ASN A 120 26.58 27.52 -3.75
CA ASN A 120 26.94 26.81 -4.98
C ASN A 120 26.28 25.41 -5.11
N MET A 121 25.57 24.94 -4.08
CA MET A 121 24.90 23.65 -4.14
C MET A 121 23.75 23.63 -5.18
N PRO A 122 23.70 22.63 -6.07
CA PRO A 122 22.58 22.46 -6.98
C PRO A 122 21.28 22.13 -6.23
N VAL A 123 20.14 22.59 -6.76
CA VAL A 123 18.82 22.08 -6.33
C VAL A 123 18.55 20.75 -7.05
N VAL A 124 17.91 19.82 -6.36
CA VAL A 124 17.45 18.55 -6.95
C VAL A 124 15.93 18.54 -7.04
N MET A 125 15.40 18.36 -8.25
CA MET A 125 13.96 18.26 -8.51
C MET A 125 13.62 16.86 -9.03
N PHE A 126 12.74 16.14 -8.34
CA PHE A 126 12.25 14.83 -8.75
C PHE A 126 10.90 14.97 -9.44
N MET A 127 10.75 14.39 -10.63
CA MET A 127 9.54 14.37 -11.45
C MET A 127 9.05 12.93 -11.56
N GLY A 128 8.03 12.58 -10.79
CA GLY A 128 7.44 11.23 -10.74
C GLY A 128 6.10 11.18 -11.47
N TYR A 129 6.00 10.35 -12.49
CA TYR A 129 4.80 10.30 -13.34
C TYR A 129 4.01 9.00 -13.16
N SER A 130 2.68 9.13 -13.17
CA SER A 130 1.72 8.04 -13.36
C SER A 130 1.97 6.85 -12.40
N VAL A 131 2.02 7.13 -11.10
CA VAL A 131 1.94 6.09 -10.06
C VAL A 131 0.60 5.34 -10.10
N HIS A 132 -0.43 6.00 -10.60
CA HIS A 132 -1.62 5.33 -11.10
C HIS A 132 -1.50 5.13 -12.61
N GLY A 133 -1.50 3.88 -13.06
CA GLY A 133 -1.21 3.55 -14.45
C GLY A 133 -2.29 3.99 -15.45
N ASN A 134 -3.52 4.23 -14.98
CA ASN A 134 -4.61 4.77 -15.80
C ASN A 134 -4.79 6.29 -15.68
N GLU A 135 -3.75 6.99 -15.23
CA GLU A 135 -3.61 8.46 -15.26
C GLU A 135 -2.48 8.81 -16.27
N PRO A 136 -2.71 8.57 -17.57
CA PRO A 136 -1.68 8.42 -18.60
C PRO A 136 -1.00 9.73 -19.06
N SER A 137 -1.63 10.88 -18.85
CA SER A 137 -1.12 12.18 -19.33
C SER A 137 0.21 12.54 -18.69
N GLY A 138 0.46 12.10 -17.45
CA GLY A 138 1.75 12.22 -16.78
C GLY A 138 2.86 11.51 -17.55
N ALA A 139 2.75 10.20 -17.74
CA ALA A 139 3.73 9.40 -18.48
C ALA A 139 3.97 9.93 -19.91
N ASN A 140 2.94 10.43 -20.58
CA ASN A 140 3.09 10.99 -21.94
C ASN A 140 3.70 12.41 -21.92
N ALA A 141 3.45 13.21 -20.89
CA ALA A 141 4.15 14.48 -20.67
C ALA A 141 5.64 14.27 -20.38
N SER A 142 6.02 13.13 -19.78
CA SER A 142 7.43 12.78 -19.54
C SER A 142 8.23 12.64 -20.85
N LEU A 143 7.60 12.25 -21.98
CA LEU A 143 8.24 12.24 -23.30
C LEU A 143 8.67 13.66 -23.73
N VAL A 144 7.77 14.62 -23.53
CA VAL A 144 8.02 16.04 -23.86
C VAL A 144 9.04 16.63 -22.90
N ALA A 145 8.94 16.33 -21.60
CA ALA A 145 9.89 16.78 -20.58
C ALA A 145 11.30 16.25 -20.85
N ALA A 146 11.46 14.96 -21.14
CA ALA A 146 12.74 14.36 -21.48
C ALA A 146 13.36 15.03 -22.71
N TYR A 147 12.58 15.25 -23.77
CA TYR A 147 13.06 15.98 -24.95
C TYR A 147 13.50 17.41 -24.60
N HIS A 148 12.63 18.18 -23.93
CA HIS A 148 12.89 19.58 -23.64
C HIS A 148 14.15 19.75 -22.80
N PHE A 149 14.28 19.00 -21.70
CA PHE A 149 15.42 19.13 -20.81
C PHE A 149 16.73 18.54 -21.38
N ALA A 150 16.64 17.62 -22.34
CA ALA A 150 17.82 17.07 -23.02
C ALA A 150 18.30 17.94 -24.20
N ALA A 151 17.39 18.63 -24.89
CA ALA A 151 17.67 19.26 -26.18
C ALA A 151 17.63 20.79 -26.18
N ALA A 152 16.96 21.45 -25.23
CA ALA A 152 16.86 22.91 -25.20
C ALA A 152 18.22 23.58 -24.93
N ASN A 153 18.58 24.56 -25.75
CA ASN A 153 19.88 25.25 -25.62
C ASN A 153 19.84 26.32 -24.51
N GLU A 154 18.71 26.97 -24.29
CA GLU A 154 18.58 28.12 -23.39
C GLU A 154 18.66 27.74 -21.91
N ILE A 155 18.43 26.47 -21.56
CA ILE A 155 18.52 25.97 -20.18
C ILE A 155 19.94 25.53 -19.78
N SER A 156 20.90 25.53 -20.72
CA SER A 156 22.23 24.92 -20.50
C SER A 156 22.95 25.46 -19.26
N ALA A 157 22.91 26.78 -19.07
CA ALA A 157 23.57 27.44 -17.93
C ALA A 157 22.83 27.19 -16.59
N ASP A 158 21.51 27.03 -16.65
CA ASP A 158 20.70 26.75 -15.46
C ASP A 158 20.97 25.33 -14.95
N LEU A 159 21.17 24.36 -15.85
CA LEU A 159 21.49 22.97 -15.52
C LEU A 159 22.84 22.79 -14.80
N GLU A 160 23.72 23.80 -14.77
CA GLU A 160 24.90 23.79 -13.90
C GLU A 160 24.51 23.84 -12.41
N ASN A 161 23.33 24.37 -12.10
CA ASN A 161 22.83 24.60 -10.75
C ASN A 161 21.58 23.77 -10.41
N ILE A 162 21.15 22.88 -11.31
CA ILE A 162 19.94 22.07 -11.17
C ILE A 162 20.25 20.63 -11.60
N VAL A 163 19.80 19.67 -10.80
CA VAL A 163 19.75 18.26 -11.17
C VAL A 163 18.29 17.82 -11.23
N LEU A 164 17.88 17.34 -12.39
CA LEU A 164 16.54 16.84 -12.63
C LEU A 164 16.56 15.31 -12.57
N LEU A 165 15.64 14.72 -11.81
CA LEU A 165 15.42 13.29 -11.71
C LEU A 165 14.06 12.99 -12.32
N LEU A 166 14.01 12.25 -13.42
CA LEU A 166 12.79 11.96 -14.17
C LEU A 166 12.49 10.46 -14.10
N ASP A 167 11.44 10.09 -13.37
CA ASP A 167 10.89 8.73 -13.32
C ASP A 167 9.61 8.67 -14.17
N PRO A 168 9.69 8.21 -15.43
CA PRO A 168 8.65 8.41 -16.43
C PRO A 168 7.40 7.56 -16.20
N ALA A 169 7.47 6.53 -15.35
CA ALA A 169 6.36 5.64 -15.05
C ALA A 169 6.60 4.89 -13.73
N ILE A 170 6.09 5.46 -12.64
CA ILE A 170 6.22 4.85 -11.31
C ILE A 170 5.53 3.48 -11.25
N ASN A 171 4.38 3.33 -11.93
CA ASN A 171 3.64 2.07 -12.05
C ASN A 171 3.71 1.51 -13.49
N PRO A 172 4.80 0.80 -13.85
CA PRO A 172 4.98 0.31 -15.21
C PRO A 172 3.93 -0.75 -15.61
N ASP A 173 3.43 -1.54 -14.65
CA ASP A 173 2.48 -2.62 -14.91
C ASP A 173 1.08 -2.08 -15.19
N GLY A 174 0.62 -1.14 -14.36
CA GLY A 174 -0.65 -0.43 -14.55
C GLY A 174 -0.65 0.38 -15.85
N LEU A 175 0.42 1.14 -16.12
CA LEU A 175 0.55 1.96 -17.33
C LEU A 175 0.44 1.10 -18.59
N ASN A 176 1.15 -0.02 -18.63
CA ASN A 176 1.13 -0.92 -19.78
C ASN A 176 -0.25 -1.54 -19.99
N ARG A 177 -0.93 -1.96 -18.90
CA ARG A 177 -2.29 -2.50 -18.94
C ARG A 177 -3.26 -1.49 -19.52
N PHE A 178 -3.18 -0.24 -19.04
CA PHE A 178 -4.04 0.84 -19.48
C PHE A 178 -3.81 1.22 -20.95
N ALA A 179 -2.56 1.47 -21.35
CA ALA A 179 -2.22 1.84 -22.71
C ALA A 179 -2.66 0.75 -23.71
N SER A 180 -2.49 -0.52 -23.36
CA SER A 180 -2.98 -1.64 -24.17
C SER A 180 -4.50 -1.64 -24.32
N TRP A 181 -5.23 -1.34 -23.24
CA TRP A 181 -6.69 -1.22 -23.27
C TRP A 181 -7.16 -0.10 -24.19
N VAL A 182 -6.68 1.12 -23.94
CA VAL A 182 -7.14 2.32 -24.65
C VAL A 182 -6.75 2.26 -26.12
N ASN A 183 -5.52 1.87 -26.44
CA ASN A 183 -5.07 1.80 -27.83
C ASN A 183 -5.80 0.71 -28.64
N SER A 184 -6.12 -0.43 -28.03
CA SER A 184 -6.87 -1.50 -28.74
C SER A 184 -8.33 -1.14 -29.05
N HIS A 185 -8.87 -0.12 -28.37
CA HIS A 185 -10.24 0.37 -28.56
C HIS A 185 -10.32 1.76 -29.19
N LYS A 186 -9.17 2.37 -29.51
CA LYS A 186 -9.09 3.70 -30.13
C LYS A 186 -9.75 3.70 -31.51
N ALA A 187 -10.62 4.66 -31.75
CA ALA A 187 -11.15 4.94 -33.08
C ALA A 187 -10.22 5.88 -33.88
N TYR A 188 -10.16 5.72 -35.20
CA TYR A 188 -9.50 6.70 -36.08
C TYR A 188 -10.33 7.98 -36.23
N THR A 189 -11.65 7.85 -36.19
CA THR A 189 -12.57 8.98 -36.03
C THR A 189 -12.89 9.12 -34.56
N MET A 190 -12.36 10.18 -33.94
CA MET A 190 -12.52 10.41 -32.51
C MET A 190 -13.98 10.57 -32.12
N ASN A 191 -14.37 9.89 -31.04
CA ASN A 191 -15.68 10.01 -30.41
C ASN A 191 -15.46 10.44 -28.97
N GLY A 192 -16.21 11.43 -28.49
CA GLY A 192 -16.10 11.96 -27.13
C GLY A 192 -17.06 11.30 -26.14
N ASP A 193 -17.98 10.44 -26.59
CA ASP A 193 -19.03 9.87 -25.75
C ASP A 193 -18.45 9.08 -24.55
N PRO A 194 -18.75 9.44 -23.29
CA PRO A 194 -18.20 8.78 -22.11
C PRO A 194 -18.62 7.31 -21.97
N ALA A 195 -19.67 6.85 -22.67
CA ALA A 195 -20.12 5.47 -22.64
C ALA A 195 -19.30 4.52 -23.55
N GLN A 196 -18.41 5.04 -24.38
CA GLN A 196 -17.65 4.22 -25.33
C GLN A 196 -16.64 3.27 -24.66
N ARG A 197 -16.28 2.19 -25.36
CA ARG A 197 -15.43 1.13 -24.80
C ARG A 197 -14.03 1.58 -24.42
N GLU A 198 -13.45 2.50 -25.19
CA GLU A 198 -12.13 3.09 -24.94
C GLU A 198 -12.01 3.66 -23.51
N LEU A 199 -13.05 4.37 -23.05
CA LEU A 199 -13.06 5.08 -21.77
C LEU A 199 -13.53 4.21 -20.59
N ASN A 200 -13.93 2.96 -20.84
CA ASN A 200 -14.54 2.06 -19.87
C ASN A 200 -13.72 0.76 -19.76
N GLU A 201 -12.60 0.85 -19.03
CA GLU A 201 -11.68 -0.25 -18.73
C GLU A 201 -12.38 -1.49 -18.16
N ALA A 202 -11.92 -2.67 -18.57
CA ALA A 202 -12.28 -3.92 -17.89
C ALA A 202 -11.70 -3.96 -16.46
N TRP A 203 -12.32 -4.79 -15.61
CA TRP A 203 -11.77 -5.16 -14.33
C TRP A 203 -10.61 -6.16 -14.54
N PRO A 204 -9.49 -6.06 -13.80
CA PRO A 204 -9.09 -4.95 -12.95
C PRO A 204 -8.56 -3.78 -13.81
N ARG A 205 -8.83 -2.55 -13.37
CA ARG A 205 -8.39 -1.33 -14.08
C ARG A 205 -6.86 -1.17 -14.04
N GLY A 206 -6.33 -0.25 -14.85
CA GLY A 206 -4.89 0.06 -14.92
C GLY A 206 -4.35 0.94 -13.78
N ARG A 207 -5.19 1.37 -12.82
CA ARG A 207 -4.77 2.24 -11.71
C ARG A 207 -3.63 1.63 -10.89
N THR A 208 -3.72 0.35 -10.58
CA THR A 208 -2.92 -0.31 -9.55
C THR A 208 -1.81 -1.18 -10.14
N ASN A 209 -0.91 -1.71 -9.31
CA ASN A 209 0.18 -2.59 -9.76
C ASN A 209 -0.32 -4.01 -10.13
N HIS A 210 0.60 -4.97 -10.25
CA HIS A 210 0.30 -6.37 -10.54
C HIS A 210 -0.73 -6.99 -9.57
N TYR A 211 -0.50 -6.84 -8.26
CA TYR A 211 -1.40 -7.35 -7.21
C TYR A 211 -2.53 -6.38 -6.85
N TRP A 212 -2.78 -5.38 -7.70
CA TRP A 212 -3.86 -4.41 -7.57
C TRP A 212 -3.77 -3.48 -6.36
N PHE A 213 -2.56 -3.21 -5.88
CA PHE A 213 -2.31 -2.19 -4.85
C PHE A 213 -2.15 -0.79 -5.44
N ASP A 214 -2.63 0.19 -4.69
CA ASP A 214 -2.38 1.60 -4.92
C ASP A 214 -0.96 1.96 -4.44
N LEU A 215 -0.05 2.19 -5.40
CA LEU A 215 1.35 2.52 -5.09
C LEU A 215 1.54 3.93 -4.52
N ASN A 216 0.51 4.79 -4.58
CA ASN A 216 0.49 6.09 -3.89
C ASN A 216 -0.11 6.01 -2.47
N ARG A 217 -0.15 4.79 -1.92
CA ARG A 217 -0.36 4.51 -0.48
C ARG A 217 0.78 3.70 0.15
N ASP A 218 1.77 3.32 -0.67
CA ASP A 218 2.87 2.43 -0.33
C ASP A 218 4.23 3.18 -0.16
N TRP A 219 4.23 4.51 -0.01
CA TRP A 219 5.47 5.27 0.23
C TRP A 219 6.08 5.04 1.61
N LEU A 220 5.24 4.95 2.64
CA LEU A 220 5.66 4.66 4.02
C LEU A 220 5.65 3.14 4.30
N PRO A 221 4.66 2.36 3.82
CA PRO A 221 4.69 0.92 4.04
C PRO A 221 5.75 0.16 3.23
N VAL A 222 6.13 0.62 2.03
CA VAL A 222 7.18 0.05 1.17
C VAL A 222 7.12 -1.48 1.02
N GLN A 223 5.90 -2.00 0.86
CA GLN A 223 5.64 -3.44 0.75
C GLN A 223 5.89 -3.98 -0.66
N HIS A 224 5.85 -3.11 -1.68
CA HIS A 224 6.01 -3.51 -3.07
C HIS A 224 7.41 -3.17 -3.62
N PRO A 225 7.96 -3.98 -4.55
CA PRO A 225 9.25 -3.70 -5.16
C PRO A 225 9.28 -2.33 -5.82
N GLU A 226 8.17 -1.90 -6.44
CA GLU A 226 8.08 -0.59 -7.09
C GLU A 226 8.37 0.56 -6.12
N SER A 227 7.79 0.50 -4.93
CA SER A 227 7.97 1.49 -3.87
C SER A 227 9.34 1.41 -3.22
N ARG A 228 9.88 0.20 -2.99
CA ARG A 228 11.22 0.00 -2.42
C ARG A 228 12.30 0.59 -3.33
N ASN A 229 12.17 0.41 -4.64
CA ASN A 229 13.07 1.01 -5.63
C ASN A 229 12.97 2.54 -5.61
N ARG A 230 11.76 3.08 -5.58
CA ARG A 230 11.50 4.54 -5.52
C ARG A 230 12.06 5.19 -4.25
N VAL A 231 11.80 4.61 -3.08
CA VAL A 231 12.29 5.14 -1.79
C VAL A 231 13.81 5.09 -1.72
N LYS A 232 14.46 4.05 -2.24
CA LYS A 232 15.92 4.00 -2.34
C LYS A 232 16.48 5.17 -3.16
N VAL A 233 15.85 5.49 -4.29
CA VAL A 233 16.26 6.65 -5.11
C VAL A 233 16.06 7.95 -4.33
N PHE A 234 14.88 8.14 -3.72
CA PHE A 234 14.57 9.32 -2.91
C PHE A 234 15.62 9.54 -1.80
N GLN A 235 15.93 8.50 -1.01
CA GLN A 235 16.91 8.60 0.08
C GLN A 235 18.33 8.87 -0.41
N SER A 236 18.70 8.39 -1.60
CA SER A 236 20.04 8.62 -2.17
C SER A 236 20.26 10.04 -2.69
N TRP A 237 19.19 10.74 -3.05
CA TRP A 237 19.25 12.07 -3.68
C TRP A 237 18.76 13.20 -2.79
N LEU A 238 17.84 12.89 -1.86
CA LEU A 238 17.19 13.84 -0.96
C LEU A 238 16.65 15.04 -1.76
N PRO A 239 15.67 14.87 -2.67
CA PRO A 239 15.23 15.96 -3.53
C PRO A 239 14.72 17.15 -2.72
N ASN A 240 14.92 18.37 -3.22
CA ASN A 240 14.33 19.57 -2.61
C ASN A 240 12.83 19.70 -2.96
N ILE A 241 12.48 19.32 -4.20
CA ILE A 241 11.12 19.33 -4.71
C ILE A 241 10.82 17.94 -5.27
N HIS A 242 9.65 17.39 -4.92
CA HIS A 242 9.12 16.14 -5.44
C HIS A 242 7.77 16.38 -6.09
N LEU A 243 7.70 16.22 -7.41
CA LEU A 243 6.49 16.38 -8.20
C LEU A 243 5.81 15.02 -8.38
N ASP A 244 4.55 14.92 -7.98
CA ASP A 244 3.70 13.73 -8.06
C ASP A 244 2.58 13.99 -9.07
N PHE A 245 2.77 13.53 -10.31
CA PHE A 245 1.86 13.80 -11.42
C PHE A 245 0.71 12.79 -11.48
N HIS A 246 -0.50 13.29 -11.27
CA HIS A 246 -1.76 12.53 -11.17
C HIS A 246 -2.86 13.07 -12.08
N GLU A 247 -3.95 12.31 -12.15
CA GLU A 247 -5.22 12.74 -12.73
C GLU A 247 -6.43 12.47 -11.83
N MET A 248 -7.44 13.31 -11.97
CA MET A 248 -8.73 13.23 -11.29
C MET A 248 -9.88 13.07 -12.29
N GLY A 249 -11.12 13.07 -11.79
CA GLY A 249 -12.31 12.90 -12.62
C GLY A 249 -12.36 13.85 -13.83
N THR A 250 -12.89 13.35 -14.95
CA THR A 250 -12.96 14.08 -16.24
C THR A 250 -13.65 15.43 -16.16
N ASN A 251 -14.63 15.58 -15.27
CA ASN A 251 -15.39 16.82 -15.11
C ASN A 251 -14.69 17.88 -14.23
N SER A 252 -13.53 17.56 -13.67
CA SER A 252 -12.72 18.50 -12.90
C SER A 252 -11.92 19.44 -13.82
N THR A 253 -11.01 20.23 -13.26
CA THR A 253 -10.09 21.13 -13.99
C THR A 253 -8.62 20.72 -13.75
N PHE A 254 -7.78 21.57 -13.17
CA PHE A 254 -6.40 21.23 -12.80
C PHE A 254 -6.16 21.64 -11.34
N PHE A 255 -5.58 20.77 -10.53
CA PHE A 255 -5.20 21.10 -9.15
C PHE A 255 -3.70 21.00 -8.96
N PHE A 256 -3.16 21.89 -8.13
CA PHE A 256 -1.80 21.81 -7.63
C PHE A 256 -1.77 22.16 -6.14
N GLN A 257 -0.89 21.51 -5.39
CA GLN A 257 -0.66 21.80 -3.97
C GLN A 257 -0.25 23.28 -3.76
N PRO A 258 -0.56 23.89 -2.60
CA PRO A 258 -0.96 23.23 -1.34
C PRO A 258 -2.40 22.72 -1.29
N GLY A 259 -2.65 21.71 -0.46
CA GLY A 259 -4.01 21.23 -0.12
C GLY A 259 -4.67 22.08 0.97
N VAL A 260 -5.68 21.53 1.65
CA VAL A 260 -6.42 22.22 2.71
C VAL A 260 -5.50 22.43 3.94
N PRO A 261 -5.20 23.68 4.34
CA PRO A 261 -4.21 23.95 5.40
C PRO A 261 -4.52 23.31 6.76
N SER A 262 -5.80 23.22 7.15
CA SER A 262 -6.23 22.62 8.42
C SER A 262 -6.04 21.11 8.49
N ARG A 263 -5.78 20.46 7.35
CA ARG A 263 -5.67 18.99 7.22
C ARG A 263 -4.23 18.54 6.98
N MET A 264 -3.26 19.36 7.37
CA MET A 264 -1.86 19.01 7.36
C MET A 264 -1.49 18.23 8.63
N HIS A 265 -0.65 17.21 8.49
CA HIS A 265 -0.15 16.48 9.65
C HIS A 265 0.70 17.39 10.54
N PRO A 266 0.55 17.37 11.89
CA PRO A 266 1.30 18.28 12.78
C PRO A 266 2.82 18.07 12.82
N LEU A 267 3.31 16.96 12.27
CA LEU A 267 4.75 16.75 12.08
C LEU A 267 5.29 17.43 10.81
N THR A 268 4.43 18.01 9.97
CA THR A 268 4.85 18.83 8.83
C THR A 268 5.05 20.28 9.32
N PRO A 269 6.24 20.89 9.14
CA PRO A 269 6.47 22.26 9.59
C PRO A 269 5.71 23.29 8.76
N ALA A 270 5.24 24.37 9.39
CA ALA A 270 4.55 25.47 8.70
C ALA A 270 5.37 26.08 7.55
N LYS A 271 6.70 26.15 7.69
CA LYS A 271 7.59 26.65 6.63
C LYS A 271 7.54 25.82 5.35
N ASN A 272 7.23 24.52 5.46
CA ASN A 272 7.03 23.67 4.28
C ASN A 272 5.83 24.19 3.47
N PHE A 273 4.68 24.37 4.13
CA PHE A 273 3.47 24.93 3.51
C PHE A 273 3.70 26.31 2.87
N GLU A 274 4.43 27.22 3.54
CA GLU A 274 4.77 28.54 2.98
C GLU A 274 5.56 28.42 1.66
N LEU A 275 6.49 27.47 1.58
CA LEU A 275 7.28 27.23 0.37
C LEU A 275 6.42 26.60 -0.73
N THR A 276 5.53 25.66 -0.39
CA THR A 276 4.55 25.08 -1.32
C THR A 276 3.64 26.15 -1.90
N GLU A 277 3.10 27.06 -1.08
CA GLU A 277 2.27 28.19 -1.52
C GLU A 277 3.05 29.11 -2.48
N LYS A 278 4.31 29.42 -2.14
CA LYS A 278 5.18 30.23 -3.00
C LYS A 278 5.43 29.56 -4.35
N ILE A 279 5.72 28.24 -4.38
CA ILE A 279 5.87 27.48 -5.62
C ILE A 279 4.56 27.48 -6.42
N GLY A 280 3.41 27.36 -5.75
CA GLY A 280 2.08 27.43 -6.36
C GLY A 280 1.85 28.69 -7.21
N THR A 281 2.47 29.82 -6.86
CA THR A 281 2.38 31.06 -7.67
C THR A 281 3.02 30.94 -9.06
N TYR A 282 4.04 30.08 -9.20
CA TYR A 282 4.64 29.76 -10.50
C TYR A 282 3.71 28.92 -11.36
N HIS A 283 3.02 27.95 -10.75
CA HIS A 283 2.04 27.10 -11.44
C HIS A 283 0.85 27.94 -11.93
N ALA A 284 0.29 28.78 -11.06
CA ALA A 284 -0.79 29.71 -11.40
C ALA A 284 -0.41 30.57 -12.62
N LYS A 285 0.73 31.25 -12.57
CA LYS A 285 1.23 32.09 -13.67
C LYS A 285 1.38 31.32 -14.99
N ALA A 286 1.86 30.09 -14.94
CA ALA A 286 2.08 29.28 -16.14
C ALA A 286 0.76 28.75 -16.73
N LEU A 287 -0.18 28.34 -15.89
CA LEU A 287 -1.51 27.88 -16.33
C LEU A 287 -2.37 29.05 -16.84
N ASP A 288 -2.27 30.23 -16.24
CA ASP A 288 -2.88 31.47 -16.74
C ASP A 288 -2.46 31.76 -18.20
N GLN A 289 -1.17 31.58 -18.51
CA GLN A 289 -0.61 31.86 -19.84
C GLN A 289 -1.17 30.96 -20.94
N ILE A 290 -1.58 29.74 -20.60
CA ILE A 290 -2.16 28.78 -21.56
C ILE A 290 -3.68 28.70 -21.49
N GLY A 291 -4.31 29.46 -20.57
CA GLY A 291 -5.74 29.52 -20.37
C GLY A 291 -6.36 28.28 -19.72
N SER A 292 -5.57 27.51 -18.97
CA SER A 292 -6.10 26.32 -18.28
C SER A 292 -6.75 26.70 -16.96
N LEU A 293 -7.95 26.18 -16.72
CA LEU A 293 -8.65 26.35 -15.44
C LEU A 293 -7.93 25.56 -14.35
N TYR A 294 -7.77 26.16 -13.17
CA TYR A 294 -7.16 25.49 -12.02
C TYR A 294 -7.75 25.94 -10.68
N TYR A 295 -7.38 25.21 -9.62
CA TYR A 295 -7.66 25.54 -8.23
C TYR A 295 -6.55 24.98 -7.32
N ASN A 296 -6.43 25.51 -6.10
CA ASN A 296 -5.53 25.03 -5.05
C ASN A 296 -6.16 25.29 -3.66
N GLN A 297 -5.52 24.83 -2.58
CA GLN A 297 -5.96 25.00 -1.18
C GLN A 297 -7.30 24.33 -0.80
N GLU A 298 -7.80 23.44 -1.66
CA GLU A 298 -9.09 22.77 -1.51
C GLU A 298 -8.95 21.24 -1.72
N ASN A 299 -10.00 20.48 -1.35
CA ASN A 299 -10.22 19.04 -1.57
C ASN A 299 -9.23 18.06 -0.91
N TYR A 300 -7.94 18.20 -1.16
CA TYR A 300 -6.91 17.24 -0.76
C TYR A 300 -6.29 17.60 0.59
N ASP A 301 -5.97 16.59 1.39
CA ASP A 301 -5.24 16.75 2.66
C ASP A 301 -3.77 16.38 2.53
N ASP A 302 -2.99 16.83 3.52
CA ASP A 302 -1.57 16.47 3.69
C ASP A 302 -1.35 15.76 5.03
N PHE A 303 -2.24 14.82 5.34
CA PHE A 303 -2.24 14.12 6.64
C PHE A 303 -1.45 12.81 6.62
N TYR A 304 -1.80 11.85 5.77
CA TYR A 304 -1.12 10.55 5.74
C TYR A 304 0.20 10.62 4.95
N TYR A 305 1.30 10.17 5.54
CA TYR A 305 2.65 10.14 4.92
C TYR A 305 2.90 8.97 3.95
N GLY A 306 1.88 8.20 3.57
CA GLY A 306 2.03 7.15 2.56
C GLY A 306 1.89 7.60 1.10
N LYS A 307 1.84 8.92 0.85
CA LYS A 307 1.64 9.54 -0.47
C LYS A 307 2.90 10.27 -0.94
N GLY A 308 3.09 10.38 -2.25
CA GLY A 308 4.23 11.09 -2.86
C GLY A 308 4.20 12.60 -2.58
N SER A 309 3.02 13.12 -2.30
CA SER A 309 2.80 14.53 -1.97
C SER A 309 3.08 14.88 -0.50
N THR A 310 3.23 13.90 0.40
CA THR A 310 3.37 14.14 1.86
C THR A 310 4.60 13.46 2.46
N TYR A 311 4.99 12.28 1.97
CA TYR A 311 6.22 11.60 2.39
C TYR A 311 7.49 12.48 2.30
N PRO A 312 7.64 13.36 1.27
CA PRO A 312 8.77 14.27 1.19
C PRO A 312 8.74 15.35 2.29
N ASP A 313 7.55 15.80 2.71
CA ASP A 313 7.39 16.97 3.57
C ASP A 313 7.92 16.79 4.99
N VAL A 314 7.83 15.55 5.47
CA VAL A 314 8.34 15.14 6.79
C VAL A 314 9.86 14.86 6.76
N GLN A 315 10.53 15.15 5.65
CA GLN A 315 11.97 14.94 5.43
C GLN A 315 12.68 16.18 4.85
N GLY A 316 12.06 17.36 4.96
CA GLY A 316 12.66 18.64 4.51
C GLY A 316 12.64 18.85 2.99
N SER A 317 11.96 17.99 2.25
CA SER A 317 11.60 18.21 0.84
C SER A 317 10.22 18.87 0.75
N ILE A 318 9.89 19.44 -0.41
CA ILE A 318 8.55 19.94 -0.72
C ILE A 318 7.88 18.96 -1.68
N GLY A 319 6.82 18.28 -1.24
CA GLY A 319 5.94 17.49 -2.11
C GLY A 319 4.98 18.40 -2.87
N ILE A 320 4.70 18.08 -4.13
CA ILE A 320 3.72 18.78 -4.98
C ILE A 320 2.87 17.75 -5.72
N LEU A 321 1.61 17.61 -5.31
CA LEU A 321 0.58 16.88 -6.03
C LEU A 321 0.05 17.73 -7.19
N PHE A 322 -0.01 17.15 -8.39
CA PHE A 322 -0.72 17.70 -9.53
C PHE A 322 -1.87 16.78 -9.92
N GLU A 323 -3.09 17.29 -10.00
CA GLU A 323 -4.27 16.52 -10.39
C GLU A 323 -4.88 17.13 -11.66
N GLN A 324 -4.68 16.48 -12.80
CA GLN A 324 -5.25 16.88 -14.09
C GLN A 324 -6.61 16.22 -14.32
N ALA A 325 -7.62 16.94 -14.81
CA ALA A 325 -8.85 16.30 -15.31
C ALA A 325 -8.51 15.22 -16.34
N SER A 326 -8.97 14.00 -16.09
CA SER A 326 -8.60 12.86 -16.92
C SER A 326 -9.34 12.86 -18.25
N SER A 327 -8.59 12.92 -19.35
CA SER A 327 -9.13 12.58 -20.67
C SER A 327 -9.44 11.08 -20.77
N ARG A 328 -8.83 10.26 -19.91
CA ARG A 328 -8.74 8.80 -19.93
C ARG A 328 -8.19 8.29 -21.27
N GLY A 329 -9.00 8.35 -22.31
CA GLY A 329 -8.64 8.01 -23.69
C GLY A 329 -8.08 9.19 -24.47
N HIS A 330 -8.41 9.29 -25.75
CA HIS A 330 -7.91 10.32 -26.66
C HIS A 330 -8.79 11.58 -26.70
N LEU A 331 -10.10 11.41 -26.53
CA LEU A 331 -11.09 12.48 -26.50
C LEU A 331 -12.28 12.07 -25.62
N GLN A 332 -12.76 12.98 -24.79
CA GLN A 332 -13.93 12.74 -23.94
C GLN A 332 -14.73 14.02 -23.70
N GLU A 333 -16.05 13.92 -23.69
CA GLU A 333 -16.96 14.99 -23.26
C GLU A 333 -16.79 15.25 -21.76
N SER A 334 -16.67 16.52 -21.37
CA SER A 334 -16.66 16.95 -19.98
C SER A 334 -17.66 18.08 -19.74
N ALA A 335 -17.95 18.37 -18.48
CA ALA A 335 -18.72 19.54 -18.07
C ALA A 335 -18.12 20.88 -18.59
N ASN A 336 -16.82 20.90 -18.91
CA ASN A 336 -16.09 22.07 -19.39
C ASN A 336 -15.86 22.05 -20.91
N GLY A 337 -16.52 21.14 -21.64
CA GLY A 337 -16.35 20.94 -23.08
C GLY A 337 -15.52 19.71 -23.42
N MET A 338 -15.12 19.58 -24.68
CA MET A 338 -14.34 18.43 -25.14
C MET A 338 -12.92 18.46 -24.55
N LEU A 339 -12.56 17.41 -23.82
CA LEU A 339 -11.26 17.23 -23.20
C LEU A 339 -10.42 16.25 -24.03
N SER A 340 -9.34 16.77 -24.64
CA SER A 340 -8.45 15.97 -25.49
C SER A 340 -7.19 15.53 -24.75
N PHE A 341 -6.63 14.39 -25.16
CA PHE A 341 -5.40 13.88 -24.56
C PHE A 341 -4.20 14.83 -24.73
N PRO A 342 -3.94 15.44 -25.91
CA PRO A 342 -2.94 16.49 -26.05
C PRO A 342 -3.10 17.65 -25.06
N PHE A 343 -4.33 18.10 -24.77
CA PHE A 343 -4.56 19.17 -23.80
C PHE A 343 -4.10 18.74 -22.40
N THR A 344 -4.47 17.54 -21.96
CA THR A 344 -4.07 17.02 -20.64
C THR A 344 -2.55 16.86 -20.51
N ILE A 345 -1.87 16.40 -21.57
CA ILE A 345 -0.40 16.32 -21.62
C ILE A 345 0.24 17.71 -21.51
N ARG A 346 -0.30 18.70 -22.23
CA ARG A 346 0.23 20.08 -22.21
C ARG A 346 0.17 20.71 -20.82
N ASN A 347 -0.91 20.50 -20.08
CA ASN A 347 -1.02 21.01 -18.71
C ASN A 347 0.03 20.38 -17.78
N GLN A 348 0.19 19.05 -17.83
CA GLN A 348 1.21 18.37 -17.03
C GLN A 348 2.62 18.84 -17.39
N PHE A 349 2.93 19.02 -18.68
CA PHE A 349 4.21 19.58 -19.09
C PHE A 349 4.40 21.05 -18.66
N THR A 350 3.32 21.84 -18.63
CA THR A 350 3.35 23.22 -18.11
C THR A 350 3.65 23.27 -16.61
N ALA A 351 3.14 22.30 -15.85
CA ALA A 351 3.50 22.11 -14.44
C ALA A 351 4.99 21.75 -14.26
N ASN A 352 5.60 20.98 -15.19
CA ASN A 352 7.05 20.75 -15.19
C ASN A 352 7.84 22.04 -15.37
N LEU A 353 7.49 22.84 -16.37
CA LEU A 353 8.20 24.10 -16.68
C LEU A 353 8.10 25.12 -15.53
N SER A 354 6.93 25.25 -14.92
CA SER A 354 6.74 26.14 -13.77
C SER A 354 7.48 25.65 -12.52
N SER A 355 7.50 24.34 -12.27
CA SER A 355 8.31 23.76 -11.19
C SER A 355 9.80 24.00 -11.41
N TYR A 356 10.28 23.85 -12.65
CA TYR A 356 11.66 24.14 -13.02
C TYR A 356 12.01 25.62 -12.80
N GLN A 357 11.11 26.54 -13.16
CA GLN A 357 11.30 27.97 -12.90
C GLN A 357 11.39 28.26 -11.39
N ALA A 358 10.53 27.65 -10.58
CA ALA A 358 10.58 27.78 -9.13
C ALA A 358 11.90 27.22 -8.57
N ALA A 359 12.32 26.03 -9.01
CA ALA A 359 13.58 25.42 -8.60
C ALA A 359 14.79 26.33 -8.91
N LYS A 360 14.82 26.93 -10.10
CA LYS A 360 15.85 27.88 -10.53
C LYS A 360 15.92 29.12 -9.63
N GLU A 361 14.79 29.79 -9.43
CA GLU A 361 14.73 31.06 -8.69
C GLU A 361 14.86 30.87 -7.17
N MET A 362 14.40 29.73 -6.64
CA MET A 362 14.39 29.42 -5.21
C MET A 362 15.54 28.50 -4.77
N ARG A 363 16.51 28.18 -5.65
CA ARG A 363 17.59 27.21 -5.38
C ARG A 363 18.25 27.36 -4.00
N VAL A 364 18.69 28.56 -3.68
CA VAL A 364 19.37 28.86 -2.41
C VAL A 364 18.41 28.70 -1.23
N GLU A 365 17.19 29.20 -1.35
CA GLU A 365 16.15 29.11 -0.32
C GLU A 365 15.76 27.65 -0.03
N LEU A 366 15.61 26.82 -1.06
CA LEU A 366 15.24 25.41 -0.94
C LEU A 366 16.34 24.56 -0.30
N ASN A 367 17.60 24.80 -0.66
CA ASN A 367 18.74 24.11 -0.01
C ASN A 367 18.94 24.61 1.43
N GLN A 368 18.75 25.90 1.68
CA GLN A 368 18.80 26.47 3.02
C GLN A 368 17.69 25.90 3.91
N TRP A 369 16.47 25.79 3.39
CA TRP A 369 15.34 25.17 4.08
C TRP A 369 15.65 23.75 4.51
N MET A 370 16.15 22.91 3.61
CA MET A 370 16.47 21.52 3.96
C MET A 370 17.51 21.44 5.08
N LYS A 371 18.55 22.31 5.06
CA LYS A 371 19.53 22.40 6.15
C LYS A 371 18.89 22.82 7.48
N ASP A 372 18.02 23.83 7.45
CA ASP A 372 17.36 24.34 8.64
C ASP A 372 16.34 23.36 9.21
N PHE A 373 15.66 22.59 8.36
CA PHE A 373 14.81 21.48 8.75
C PHE A 373 15.58 20.49 9.64
N TYR A 374 16.72 19.96 9.19
CA TYR A 374 17.50 18.98 9.96
C TYR A 374 18.19 19.59 11.19
N LYS A 375 18.51 20.89 11.19
CA LYS A 375 18.90 21.60 12.42
C LYS A 375 17.76 21.66 13.44
N GLY A 376 16.53 21.90 12.99
CA GLY A 376 15.32 21.87 13.82
C GLY A 376 15.12 20.49 14.46
N ILE A 377 15.30 19.42 13.69
CA ILE A 377 15.23 18.02 14.16
C ILE A 377 16.14 17.78 15.37
N LYS A 378 17.36 18.33 15.38
CA LYS A 378 18.27 18.17 16.52
C LYS A 378 17.68 18.78 17.80
N THR A 379 17.09 19.96 17.68
CA THR A 379 16.42 20.65 18.80
C THR A 379 15.23 19.83 19.31
N GLU A 380 14.39 19.32 18.41
CA GLU A 380 13.23 18.50 18.77
C GLU A 380 13.64 17.20 19.47
N THR A 381 14.67 16.54 18.94
CA THR A 381 15.16 15.29 19.50
C THR A 381 15.82 15.50 20.87
N ASP A 382 16.55 16.60 21.08
CA ASP A 382 17.12 16.94 22.39
C ASP A 382 16.03 17.17 23.43
N ALA A 383 14.91 17.79 23.04
CA ALA A 383 13.77 18.08 23.91
C ALA A 383 12.84 16.88 24.19
N ASP A 384 12.71 15.91 23.26
CA ASP A 384 11.82 14.75 23.45
C ASP A 384 12.33 13.84 24.58
N ALA A 385 11.48 13.48 25.53
CA ALA A 385 11.81 12.53 26.59
C ALA A 385 11.97 11.10 26.04
N ASN A 386 11.35 10.80 24.90
CA ASN A 386 11.39 9.52 24.22
C ASN A 386 12.59 9.49 23.26
N LYS A 387 13.71 8.92 23.73
CA LYS A 387 14.97 8.87 22.98
C LYS A 387 15.08 7.69 22.01
N ALA A 388 14.27 6.65 22.20
CA ALA A 388 14.19 5.51 21.29
C ALA A 388 12.84 4.80 21.43
N TYR A 389 12.55 3.89 20.51
CA TYR A 389 11.44 2.95 20.61
C TYR A 389 11.99 1.53 20.55
N ILE A 390 11.53 0.67 21.47
CA ILE A 390 11.74 -0.78 21.37
C ILE A 390 10.44 -1.42 20.90
N PHE A 391 10.55 -2.44 20.06
CA PHE A 391 9.44 -3.30 19.70
C PHE A 391 9.88 -4.75 19.52
N GLY A 392 8.94 -5.68 19.66
CA GLY A 392 9.17 -7.09 19.39
C GLY A 392 7.96 -7.95 19.70
N ALA A 393 8.01 -9.20 19.28
CA ALA A 393 7.04 -10.21 19.66
C ALA A 393 7.74 -11.37 20.36
N LYS A 394 7.16 -11.83 21.46
CA LYS A 394 7.77 -12.85 22.32
C LYS A 394 7.99 -14.18 21.58
N ASP A 395 7.02 -14.60 20.78
CA ASP A 395 6.96 -15.95 20.18
C ASP A 395 6.72 -15.90 18.67
N ASP A 396 7.09 -14.79 18.01
CA ASP A 396 7.01 -14.59 16.56
C ASP A 396 8.07 -13.56 16.11
N ASP A 397 9.21 -14.06 15.65
CA ASP A 397 10.31 -13.20 15.18
C ASP A 397 9.99 -12.54 13.83
N ALA A 398 9.20 -13.19 12.98
CA ALA A 398 8.92 -12.75 11.62
C ALA A 398 8.20 -11.41 11.55
N ARG A 399 7.18 -11.16 12.39
CA ARG A 399 6.50 -9.85 12.41
C ARG A 399 7.44 -8.73 12.84
N SER A 400 8.30 -9.01 13.82
CA SER A 400 9.30 -8.05 14.30
C SER A 400 10.35 -7.77 13.23
N PHE A 401 10.80 -8.80 12.51
CA PHE A 401 11.68 -8.67 11.35
C PHE A 401 11.07 -7.78 10.27
N HIS A 402 9.80 -8.00 9.89
CA HIS A 402 9.18 -7.22 8.80
C HIS A 402 9.02 -5.74 9.15
N LEU A 403 8.73 -5.39 10.41
CA LEU A 403 8.72 -3.99 10.83
C LEU A 403 10.14 -3.39 10.80
N ALA A 404 11.15 -4.13 11.27
CA ALA A 404 12.53 -3.67 11.20
C ALA A 404 13.01 -3.49 9.74
N ASP A 405 12.67 -4.40 8.84
CA ASP A 405 13.00 -4.32 7.40
C ASP A 405 12.35 -3.10 6.74
N LEU A 406 11.07 -2.85 7.05
CA LEU A 406 10.33 -1.67 6.61
C LEU A 406 11.08 -0.40 7.04
N ILE A 407 11.40 -0.27 8.33
CA ILE A 407 12.08 0.91 8.89
C ILE A 407 13.44 1.14 8.21
N LEU A 408 14.21 0.07 7.96
CA LEU A 408 15.49 0.12 7.25
C LEU A 408 15.37 0.61 5.80
N GLN A 409 14.19 0.55 5.17
CA GLN A 409 14.00 1.12 3.83
C GLN A 409 14.04 2.65 3.83
N HIS A 410 13.73 3.30 4.94
CA HIS A 410 13.67 4.76 5.05
C HIS A 410 14.98 5.41 5.51
N ASP A 411 16.09 4.69 5.41
CA ASP A 411 17.40 5.14 5.89
C ASP A 411 17.39 5.50 7.40
N ILE A 412 16.66 4.69 8.17
CA ILE A 412 16.61 4.74 9.63
C ILE A 412 17.46 3.59 10.17
N LYS A 413 18.36 3.88 11.11
CA LYS A 413 19.16 2.85 11.79
C LYS A 413 18.29 2.10 12.78
N VAL A 414 18.41 0.78 12.74
CA VAL A 414 17.75 -0.17 13.65
C VAL A 414 18.82 -1.00 14.34
N PHE A 415 18.57 -1.39 15.60
CA PHE A 415 19.50 -2.15 16.42
C PHE A 415 18.82 -3.40 16.98
N SER A 416 19.49 -4.55 16.96
CA SER A 416 19.03 -5.76 17.66
C SER A 416 19.60 -5.80 19.08
N LEU A 417 18.96 -6.52 19.98
CA LEU A 417 19.51 -6.74 21.33
C LEU A 417 20.58 -7.84 21.30
N ASN A 418 21.57 -7.76 22.20
CA ASN A 418 22.56 -8.83 22.43
C ASN A 418 22.07 -9.85 23.48
N GLU A 419 21.14 -9.44 24.33
CA GLU A 419 20.58 -10.22 25.43
C GLU A 419 19.10 -9.88 25.65
N ASN A 420 18.37 -10.76 26.34
CA ASN A 420 16.98 -10.51 26.69
C ASN A 420 16.92 -9.39 27.74
N ILE A 421 15.94 -8.51 27.61
CA ILE A 421 15.72 -7.43 28.58
C ILE A 421 14.27 -7.42 29.05
N THR A 422 14.04 -6.88 30.24
CA THR A 422 12.69 -6.65 30.77
C THR A 422 12.55 -5.20 31.17
N ILE A 423 11.56 -4.51 30.62
CA ILE A 423 11.30 -3.09 30.85
C ILE A 423 9.87 -2.96 31.35
N ASN A 424 9.68 -2.42 32.56
CA ASN A 424 8.38 -2.27 33.20
C ASN A 424 7.53 -3.56 33.21
N GLY A 425 8.17 -4.72 33.39
CA GLY A 425 7.51 -6.03 33.40
C GLY A 425 7.25 -6.63 32.02
N GLN A 426 7.50 -5.90 30.93
CA GLN A 426 7.44 -6.42 29.56
C GLN A 426 8.79 -7.00 29.16
N GLU A 427 8.78 -8.26 28.73
CA GLU A 427 9.97 -8.98 28.23
C GLU A 427 10.19 -8.71 26.74
N PHE A 428 11.44 -8.47 26.36
CA PHE A 428 11.91 -8.35 24.97
C PHE A 428 13.06 -9.34 24.76
N LYS A 429 12.86 -10.33 23.90
CA LYS A 429 13.87 -11.36 23.58
C LYS A 429 14.86 -10.85 22.53
N LYS A 430 16.12 -11.28 22.62
CA LYS A 430 17.17 -10.83 21.69
C LYS A 430 16.94 -11.26 20.25
N GLU A 431 16.30 -12.41 20.04
CA GLU A 431 16.05 -12.98 18.71
C GLU A 431 14.92 -12.27 17.95
N SER A 432 14.04 -11.56 18.66
CA SER A 432 12.78 -11.06 18.12
C SER A 432 12.44 -9.61 18.50
N SER A 433 13.42 -8.85 18.98
CA SER A 433 13.21 -7.45 19.40
C SER A 433 14.25 -6.50 18.83
N TYR A 434 13.81 -5.29 18.51
CA TYR A 434 14.62 -4.25 17.90
C TYR A 434 14.42 -2.90 18.57
N ILE A 435 15.45 -2.07 18.53
CA ILE A 435 15.47 -0.69 19.03
C ILE A 435 15.71 0.27 17.87
N VAL A 436 14.91 1.34 17.84
CA VAL A 436 15.02 2.45 16.88
C VAL A 436 15.31 3.73 17.66
N PRO A 437 16.56 4.20 17.67
CA PRO A 437 16.91 5.49 18.26
C PRO A 437 16.19 6.64 17.54
N ALA A 438 15.64 7.58 18.29
CA ALA A 438 14.96 8.74 17.73
C ALA A 438 15.96 9.81 17.23
N ASP A 439 17.17 9.88 17.81
CA ASP A 439 18.24 10.84 17.44
C ASP A 439 18.91 10.48 16.12
N GLN A 440 18.16 10.69 15.05
CA GLN A 440 18.55 10.44 13.68
C GLN A 440 17.90 11.51 12.79
N PRO A 441 18.43 11.77 11.58
CA PRO A 441 17.85 12.79 10.71
C PRO A 441 16.36 12.53 10.38
N GLN A 442 15.90 11.27 10.41
CA GLN A 442 14.51 10.90 10.11
C GLN A 442 13.60 10.88 11.35
N TYR A 443 13.96 11.60 12.42
CA TYR A 443 13.21 11.68 13.69
C TYR A 443 11.69 11.76 13.49
N ARG A 444 11.19 12.67 12.63
CA ARG A 444 9.75 12.85 12.44
C ARG A 444 9.07 11.67 11.74
N LEU A 445 9.73 10.97 10.83
CA LEU A 445 9.22 9.70 10.29
C LEU A 445 9.14 8.64 11.39
N ILE A 446 10.16 8.54 12.23
CA ILE A 446 10.15 7.63 13.39
C ILE A 446 8.96 7.98 14.30
N LYS A 447 8.74 9.27 14.62
CA LYS A 447 7.57 9.70 15.39
C LYS A 447 6.27 9.28 14.71
N ALA A 448 6.11 9.52 13.40
CA ALA A 448 4.92 9.16 12.66
C ALA A 448 4.63 7.64 12.67
N MET A 449 5.66 6.79 12.68
CA MET A 449 5.51 5.33 12.72
C MET A 449 5.05 4.80 14.08
N PHE A 450 5.39 5.49 15.18
CA PHE A 450 5.16 5.04 16.55
C PHE A 450 4.11 5.87 17.32
N GLU A 451 3.68 7.02 16.81
CA GLU A 451 2.71 7.87 17.51
C GLU A 451 1.33 7.22 17.63
N THR A 452 0.62 7.58 18.69
CA THR A 452 -0.79 7.28 18.88
C THR A 452 -1.52 8.61 18.98
N ARG A 453 -2.53 8.84 18.13
CA ARG A 453 -3.23 10.12 18.03
C ARG A 453 -4.73 9.91 17.98
N THR A 454 -5.46 10.63 18.82
CA THR A 454 -6.94 10.63 18.83
C THR A 454 -7.52 12.06 18.81
N SER A 455 -6.68 13.07 18.58
CA SER A 455 -7.08 14.48 18.53
C SER A 455 -6.47 15.14 17.30
N PHE A 456 -7.31 15.91 16.62
CA PHE A 456 -7.05 16.48 15.31
C PHE A 456 -7.64 17.90 15.25
N GLN A 457 -7.03 18.77 14.44
CA GLN A 457 -7.53 20.12 14.20
C GLN A 457 -8.78 20.11 13.30
N ASP A 458 -8.83 19.16 12.36
CA ASP A 458 -9.93 18.91 11.44
C ASP A 458 -10.39 17.46 11.59
N SER A 459 -11.64 17.18 11.23
CA SER A 459 -12.29 15.85 11.31
C SER A 459 -12.39 15.15 9.95
N LEU A 460 -11.95 15.83 8.89
CA LEU A 460 -12.02 15.36 7.52
C LEU A 460 -10.68 14.79 7.09
N PHE A 461 -10.72 13.55 6.60
CA PHE A 461 -9.56 12.81 6.11
C PHE A 461 -9.86 12.31 4.71
N TYR A 462 -8.90 12.49 3.82
CA TYR A 462 -8.96 12.03 2.44
C TYR A 462 -8.61 10.53 2.32
N ASP A 463 -7.76 10.01 3.21
CA ASP A 463 -7.33 8.61 3.18
C ASP A 463 -7.49 7.86 4.51
N ILE A 464 -6.50 7.97 5.41
CA ILE A 464 -6.50 7.30 6.72
C ILE A 464 -6.09 8.28 7.83
N SER A 465 -6.62 8.08 9.02
CA SER A 465 -6.38 8.92 10.20
C SER A 465 -5.37 8.33 11.19
N ALA A 466 -4.98 7.05 11.04
CA ALA A 466 -3.93 6.41 11.83
C ALA A 466 -3.22 5.26 11.10
N TRP A 467 -1.97 4.98 11.52
CA TRP A 467 -1.11 3.92 10.95
C TRP A 467 -0.04 3.42 11.93
N THR A 468 -0.24 3.55 13.25
CA THR A 468 0.73 3.14 14.30
C THR A 468 1.27 1.72 14.04
N TYR A 469 2.52 1.61 13.58
CA TYR A 469 3.02 0.34 13.02
C TYR A 469 3.14 -0.79 14.04
N PRO A 470 3.61 -0.58 15.27
CA PRO A 470 3.60 -1.66 16.26
C PRO A 470 2.21 -2.27 16.47
N MET A 471 1.14 -1.48 16.39
CA MET A 471 -0.25 -1.99 16.45
C MET A 471 -0.63 -2.76 15.18
N ALA A 472 -0.26 -2.24 14.01
CA ALA A 472 -0.51 -2.92 12.72
C ALA A 472 0.18 -4.29 12.61
N PHE A 473 1.31 -4.46 13.30
CA PHE A 473 2.07 -5.71 13.36
C PHE A 473 1.75 -6.54 14.60
N ASP A 474 0.89 -6.06 15.50
CA ASP A 474 0.55 -6.69 16.79
C ASP A 474 1.80 -7.06 17.62
N LEU A 475 2.69 -6.07 17.78
CA LEU A 475 3.94 -6.17 18.52
C LEU A 475 3.84 -5.46 19.87
N ASP A 476 4.55 -5.99 20.86
CA ASP A 476 4.86 -5.23 22.06
C ASP A 476 5.79 -4.09 21.70
N PHE A 477 5.53 -2.89 22.22
CA PHE A 477 6.38 -1.74 21.97
C PHE A 477 6.35 -0.73 23.11
N MET A 478 7.45 -0.01 23.27
CA MET A 478 7.59 1.02 24.30
C MET A 478 8.53 2.13 23.85
N ALA A 479 8.24 3.37 24.28
CA ALA A 479 9.20 4.45 24.21
C ALA A 479 10.24 4.34 25.35
N LEU A 480 11.51 4.61 25.05
CA LEU A 480 12.63 4.54 25.96
C LEU A 480 13.19 5.93 26.25
N ASN A 481 13.47 6.21 27.52
CA ASN A 481 14.25 7.40 27.91
C ASN A 481 15.76 7.11 27.88
N SER A 482 16.60 8.13 28.03
CA SER A 482 18.07 8.00 27.98
C SER A 482 18.62 7.00 29.01
N LYS A 483 18.02 6.92 30.20
CA LYS A 483 18.48 6.02 31.26
C LYS A 483 18.28 4.56 30.85
N ILE A 484 17.12 4.22 30.29
CA ILE A 484 16.81 2.84 29.87
C ILE A 484 17.59 2.48 28.61
N LEU A 485 17.73 3.40 27.65
CA LEU A 485 18.48 3.16 26.42
C LEU A 485 19.96 2.83 26.71
N ASN A 486 20.60 3.55 27.64
CA ASN A 486 22.01 3.32 28.01
C ASN A 486 22.25 1.97 28.69
N LEU A 487 21.21 1.31 29.19
CA LEU A 487 21.30 -0.03 29.79
C LEU A 487 21.18 -1.15 28.75
N ALA A 488 20.72 -0.85 27.53
CA ALA A 488 20.51 -1.86 26.50
C ALA A 488 21.83 -2.21 25.81
N SER A 489 22.25 -3.48 25.90
CA SER A 489 23.33 -4.02 25.08
C SER A 489 22.81 -4.32 23.68
N VAL A 490 23.23 -3.55 22.69
CA VAL A 490 22.69 -3.62 21.32
C VAL A 490 23.75 -3.71 20.24
N LYS A 491 23.36 -4.16 19.05
CA LYS A 491 24.17 -4.17 17.83
C LYS A 491 23.37 -3.57 16.68
N GLN A 492 24.01 -2.70 15.88
CA GLN A 492 23.35 -2.13 14.70
C GLN A 492 23.06 -3.23 13.66
N VAL A 493 21.85 -3.22 13.12
CA VAL A 493 21.45 -4.08 12.01
C VAL A 493 22.03 -3.53 10.71
N ASN A 494 22.67 -4.39 9.93
CA ASN A 494 23.11 -4.05 8.57
C ASN A 494 22.06 -4.48 7.55
N LYS A 495 21.53 -3.53 6.78
CA LYS A 495 20.50 -3.76 5.76
C LYS A 495 20.92 -4.78 4.70
N SER A 496 22.19 -4.87 4.32
CA SER A 496 22.64 -5.78 3.24
C SER A 496 22.48 -7.25 3.59
N ASP A 497 22.59 -7.57 4.88
CA ASP A 497 22.63 -8.95 5.37
C ASP A 497 21.43 -9.24 6.30
N PHE A 498 20.45 -8.32 6.35
CA PHE A 498 19.27 -8.47 7.19
C PHE A 498 18.27 -9.42 6.52
N ALA A 499 18.17 -10.63 7.07
CA ALA A 499 17.28 -11.67 6.59
C ALA A 499 16.65 -12.41 7.77
N LEU A 500 15.50 -13.04 7.52
CA LEU A 500 14.89 -13.97 8.47
C LEU A 500 15.80 -15.17 8.70
N THR A 501 15.83 -15.63 9.94
CA THR A 501 16.57 -16.84 10.30
C THR A 501 15.85 -18.07 9.71
N PRO A 502 16.54 -18.93 8.94
CA PRO A 502 15.93 -20.18 8.46
C PRO A 502 15.49 -21.06 9.62
N GLY A 503 14.29 -21.63 9.51
CA GLY A 503 13.76 -22.57 10.50
C GLY A 503 14.50 -23.90 10.50
N LYS A 504 14.37 -24.67 11.57
CA LYS A 504 15.04 -25.97 11.76
C LYS A 504 14.09 -27.05 12.26
N VAL A 505 14.52 -28.30 12.13
CA VAL A 505 13.92 -29.42 12.85
C VAL A 505 14.73 -29.70 14.11
N VAL A 506 14.11 -29.62 15.28
CA VAL A 506 14.71 -29.88 16.59
C VAL A 506 14.40 -31.33 16.99
N GLY A 507 15.44 -32.16 17.07
CA GLY A 507 15.36 -33.61 17.31
C GLY A 507 15.96 -34.41 16.15
N ASP A 508 15.76 -35.73 16.17
CA ASP A 508 16.34 -36.68 15.21
C ASP A 508 15.27 -37.39 14.36
N ALA A 509 15.72 -38.01 13.27
CA ALA A 509 14.88 -38.91 12.47
C ALA A 509 14.36 -40.08 13.31
N GLY A 510 13.19 -40.61 12.96
CA GLY A 510 12.55 -41.72 13.68
C GLY A 510 11.79 -41.31 14.95
N ALA A 511 11.57 -40.01 15.18
CA ALA A 511 10.68 -39.54 16.25
C ALA A 511 9.26 -40.12 16.11
N TYR A 512 8.56 -40.27 17.23
CA TYR A 512 7.17 -40.77 17.25
C TYR A 512 6.25 -39.87 16.41
N GLN A 513 6.41 -38.56 16.54
CA GLN A 513 5.73 -37.56 15.72
C GLN A 513 6.53 -36.26 15.68
N TYR A 514 6.17 -35.30 14.84
CA TYR A 514 6.70 -33.94 14.89
C TYR A 514 5.59 -32.92 15.13
N ALA A 515 5.93 -31.77 15.71
CA ALA A 515 5.01 -30.68 16.02
C ALA A 515 5.55 -29.31 15.57
N LEU A 516 4.67 -28.50 15.01
CA LEU A 516 4.91 -27.12 14.61
C LEU A 516 3.94 -26.22 15.39
N GLU A 517 4.47 -25.27 16.16
CA GLU A 517 3.65 -24.29 16.85
C GLU A 517 2.97 -23.34 15.85
N TRP A 518 1.73 -22.93 16.16
CA TRP A 518 0.97 -22.05 15.28
C TRP A 518 1.21 -20.55 15.56
N THR A 519 2.03 -20.23 16.55
CA THR A 519 2.36 -18.84 16.93
C THR A 519 3.15 -18.13 15.84
N ASP A 520 4.06 -18.82 15.14
CA ASP A 520 4.87 -18.23 14.07
C ASP A 520 4.01 -17.66 12.92
N TYR A 521 4.36 -16.47 12.41
CA TYR A 521 3.62 -15.82 11.32
C TYR A 521 3.48 -16.72 10.08
N TYR A 522 4.54 -17.46 9.75
CA TYR A 522 4.62 -18.34 8.59
C TYR A 522 4.23 -19.80 8.87
N ALA A 523 3.68 -20.13 10.04
CA ALA A 523 3.11 -21.45 10.30
C ALA A 523 2.09 -21.91 9.23
N PRO A 524 1.19 -21.03 8.69
CA PRO A 524 0.30 -21.40 7.58
C PRO A 524 1.04 -21.80 6.30
N LYS A 525 2.15 -21.12 5.98
CA LYS A 525 3.02 -21.45 4.83
C LYS A 525 3.60 -22.86 4.98
N ALA A 526 4.14 -23.18 6.15
CA ALA A 526 4.67 -24.52 6.44
C ALA A 526 3.57 -25.60 6.39
N ALA A 527 2.43 -25.36 7.05
CA ALA A 527 1.31 -26.30 7.07
C ALA A 527 0.78 -26.60 5.67
N TYR A 528 0.70 -25.61 4.78
CA TYR A 528 0.35 -25.85 3.39
C TYR A 528 1.35 -26.77 2.68
N GLN A 529 2.66 -26.54 2.84
CA GLN A 529 3.68 -27.38 2.20
C GLN A 529 3.66 -28.82 2.74
N LEU A 530 3.43 -29.00 4.04
CA LEU A 530 3.28 -30.32 4.66
C LEU A 530 2.08 -31.08 4.09
N LEU A 531 0.92 -30.42 4.00
CA LEU A 531 -0.29 -30.96 3.39
C LEU A 531 -0.10 -31.29 1.90
N LYS A 532 0.57 -30.41 1.15
CA LYS A 532 0.90 -30.61 -0.27
C LYS A 532 1.87 -31.79 -0.48
N ALA A 533 2.77 -32.05 0.47
CA ALA A 533 3.68 -33.19 0.45
C ALA A 533 2.97 -34.54 0.73
N GLY A 534 1.66 -34.52 1.05
CA GLY A 534 0.88 -35.72 1.33
C GLY A 534 1.02 -36.22 2.77
N PHE A 535 1.64 -35.45 3.66
CA PHE A 535 1.77 -35.82 5.07
C PHE A 535 0.43 -35.78 5.80
N LEU A 536 0.31 -36.61 6.84
CA LEU A 536 -0.81 -36.54 7.75
C LEU A 536 -0.58 -35.35 8.70
N VAL A 537 -1.31 -34.28 8.44
CA VAL A 537 -1.25 -33.04 9.21
C VAL A 537 -2.52 -32.93 10.05
N ARG A 538 -2.35 -32.77 11.37
CA ARG A 538 -3.45 -32.68 12.33
C ARG A 538 -3.27 -31.42 13.18
N VAL A 539 -4.36 -30.82 13.65
CA VAL A 539 -4.35 -29.68 14.56
C VAL A 539 -4.77 -30.11 15.96
N SER A 540 -4.08 -29.62 16.98
CA SER A 540 -4.52 -29.77 18.38
C SER A 540 -5.42 -28.62 18.80
N ASN A 541 -6.65 -28.92 19.23
CA ASN A 541 -7.59 -27.92 19.78
C ASN A 541 -7.41 -27.68 21.29
N ALA A 542 -6.37 -28.27 21.89
CA ALA A 542 -6.03 -28.16 23.30
C ALA A 542 -4.52 -28.10 23.50
N ASP A 543 -4.10 -27.60 24.65
CA ASP A 543 -2.69 -27.53 25.03
C ASP A 543 -2.20 -28.92 25.49
N PHE A 544 -0.92 -29.21 25.29
CA PHE A 544 -0.26 -30.40 25.81
C PHE A 544 1.20 -30.15 26.13
N THR A 545 1.78 -30.97 27.00
CA THR A 545 3.19 -30.88 27.40
C THR A 545 3.89 -32.21 27.22
N THR A 546 5.03 -32.21 26.53
CA THR A 546 5.85 -33.42 26.32
C THR A 546 6.55 -33.84 27.62
N PRO A 547 6.99 -35.09 27.76
CA PRO A 547 7.76 -35.52 28.94
C PRO A 547 9.05 -34.73 29.17
N GLU A 548 9.62 -34.16 28.11
CA GLU A 548 10.80 -33.29 28.15
C GLU A 548 10.48 -31.86 28.64
N GLY A 549 9.20 -31.57 28.92
CA GLY A 549 8.75 -30.30 29.50
C GLY A 549 8.40 -29.21 28.50
N LYS A 550 8.43 -29.48 27.18
CA LYS A 550 7.98 -28.49 26.18
C LYS A 550 6.45 -28.48 26.11
N THR A 551 5.85 -27.30 26.31
CA THR A 551 4.41 -27.08 26.17
C THR A 551 4.10 -26.55 24.78
N PHE A 552 3.04 -27.09 24.19
CA PHE A 552 2.49 -26.69 22.90
C PHE A 552 1.07 -26.18 23.09
N GLY A 553 0.76 -25.02 22.50
CA GLY A 553 -0.55 -24.38 22.62
C GLY A 553 -1.57 -24.88 21.60
N ARG A 554 -2.83 -24.46 21.77
CA ARG A 554 -3.90 -24.61 20.76
C ARG A 554 -3.47 -24.14 19.38
N GLY A 555 -3.88 -24.90 18.36
CA GLY A 555 -3.51 -24.69 16.96
C GLY A 555 -2.23 -25.41 16.53
N THR A 556 -1.46 -25.97 17.48
CA THR A 556 -0.25 -26.72 17.15
C THR A 556 -0.53 -27.80 16.12
N ILE A 557 0.31 -27.83 15.09
CA ILE A 557 0.23 -28.74 13.96
C ILE A 557 1.08 -29.97 14.26
N LEU A 558 0.44 -31.14 14.31
CA LEU A 558 1.08 -32.44 14.48
C LEU A 558 1.26 -33.10 13.11
N ILE A 559 2.45 -33.62 12.86
CA ILE A 559 2.92 -34.04 11.53
C ILE A 559 3.37 -35.50 11.60
N ASP A 560 2.78 -36.33 10.76
CA ASP A 560 3.16 -37.73 10.56
C ASP A 560 3.37 -37.99 9.06
N LYS A 561 4.25 -38.93 8.73
CA LYS A 561 4.50 -39.33 7.33
C LYS A 561 3.26 -39.87 6.62
N GLY A 562 2.25 -40.32 7.37
CA GLY A 562 1.00 -40.84 6.83
C GLY A 562 1.24 -41.98 5.84
N GLU A 563 0.52 -41.93 4.71
CA GLU A 563 0.60 -42.97 3.66
C GLU A 563 1.63 -42.66 2.57
N THR A 564 2.54 -41.70 2.79
CA THR A 564 3.52 -41.30 1.76
C THR A 564 4.53 -42.38 1.37
N GLY A 565 4.69 -43.42 2.18
CA GLY A 565 5.67 -44.49 1.96
C GLY A 565 7.13 -44.06 2.19
N MET A 566 7.39 -42.85 2.68
CA MET A 566 8.74 -42.39 3.00
C MET A 566 9.31 -43.15 4.21
N ASP A 567 10.61 -43.43 4.18
CA ASP A 567 11.34 -43.82 5.38
C ASP A 567 11.58 -42.60 6.29
N ASP A 568 12.01 -42.86 7.52
CA ASP A 568 12.11 -41.83 8.55
C ASP A 568 13.18 -40.77 8.22
N GLN A 569 14.22 -41.15 7.47
CA GLN A 569 15.30 -40.23 7.08
C GLN A 569 14.84 -39.29 5.97
N ALA A 570 14.19 -39.83 4.93
CA ALA A 570 13.63 -39.05 3.84
C ALA A 570 12.55 -38.08 4.34
N PHE A 571 11.68 -38.54 5.24
CA PHE A 571 10.67 -37.71 5.89
C PHE A 571 11.32 -36.56 6.68
N PHE A 572 12.32 -36.85 7.51
CA PHE A 572 13.04 -35.86 8.30
C PHE A 572 13.77 -34.81 7.44
N VAL A 573 14.40 -35.23 6.33
CA VAL A 573 15.01 -34.30 5.36
C VAL A 573 13.93 -33.39 4.76
N LYS A 574 12.77 -33.92 4.39
CA LYS A 574 11.67 -33.10 3.86
C LYS A 574 11.14 -32.09 4.87
N LEU A 575 11.04 -32.48 6.15
CA LEU A 575 10.68 -31.55 7.22
C LEU A 575 11.70 -30.40 7.36
N LYS A 576 13.00 -30.69 7.24
CA LYS A 576 14.05 -29.65 7.26
C LYS A 576 13.92 -28.68 6.09
N GLU A 577 13.68 -29.18 4.88
CA GLU A 577 13.45 -28.32 3.72
C GLU A 577 12.26 -27.37 3.94
N ILE A 578 11.15 -27.89 4.49
CA ILE A 578 9.94 -27.11 4.74
C ILE A 578 10.17 -26.09 5.87
N ALA A 579 10.80 -26.49 6.97
CA ALA A 579 11.15 -25.61 8.09
C ALA A 579 12.01 -24.42 7.62
N GLN A 580 13.05 -24.69 6.81
CA GLN A 580 13.92 -23.66 6.24
C GLN A 580 13.17 -22.74 5.28
N PHE A 581 12.35 -23.29 4.38
CA PHE A 581 11.58 -22.51 3.40
C PHE A 581 10.53 -21.60 4.04
N ALA A 582 9.93 -22.05 5.15
CA ALA A 582 8.87 -21.34 5.84
C ALA A 582 9.36 -20.51 7.04
N TYR A 583 10.64 -20.57 7.41
CA TYR A 583 11.19 -19.86 8.57
C TYR A 583 10.51 -20.25 9.89
N VAL A 584 10.22 -21.55 10.08
CA VAL A 584 9.57 -22.05 11.30
C VAL A 584 10.30 -23.25 11.88
N ASP A 585 10.23 -23.40 13.19
CA ASP A 585 10.82 -24.54 13.88
C ASP A 585 9.81 -25.70 14.01
N ILE A 586 10.29 -26.91 13.72
CA ILE A 586 9.54 -28.16 13.87
C ILE A 586 10.20 -29.01 14.93
N HIS A 587 9.44 -29.52 15.90
CA HIS A 587 9.96 -30.24 17.06
C HIS A 587 9.59 -31.70 17.02
N ALA A 588 10.57 -32.59 17.21
CA ALA A 588 10.32 -34.00 17.44
C ALA A 588 9.57 -34.22 18.78
N ILE A 589 8.62 -35.15 18.76
CA ILE A 589 7.91 -35.68 19.93
C ILE A 589 8.32 -37.14 20.06
N SER A 590 8.75 -37.53 21.26
CA SER A 590 9.31 -38.85 21.56
C SER A 590 8.23 -39.91 21.85
N THR A 591 7.05 -39.50 22.29
CA THR A 591 5.96 -40.41 22.70
C THR A 591 4.58 -39.78 22.56
N GLY A 592 3.56 -40.61 22.40
CA GLY A 592 2.15 -40.17 22.44
C GLY A 592 1.61 -39.86 23.84
N TYR A 593 2.37 -40.15 24.89
CA TYR A 593 2.00 -39.95 26.30
C TYR A 593 2.47 -38.58 26.80
N THR A 594 1.55 -37.63 26.87
CA THR A 594 1.79 -36.23 27.23
C THR A 594 0.91 -35.80 28.40
N SER A 595 1.30 -34.74 29.10
CA SER A 595 0.39 -34.08 30.05
C SER A 595 -0.61 -33.21 29.27
N GLY A 596 -1.86 -33.12 29.74
CA GLY A 596 -2.95 -32.50 28.98
C GLY A 596 -3.60 -33.48 28.00
N VAL A 597 -3.66 -33.15 26.71
CA VAL A 597 -4.15 -34.08 25.68
C VAL A 597 -3.03 -34.98 25.15
N ASN A 598 -3.30 -36.28 25.02
CA ASN A 598 -2.41 -37.26 24.39
C ASN A 598 -2.50 -37.20 22.85
N MET A 599 -1.47 -37.68 22.14
CA MET A 599 -1.37 -37.55 20.66
C MET A 599 -2.45 -38.31 19.85
N GLY A 600 -3.23 -39.18 20.52
CA GLY A 600 -4.40 -39.87 19.98
C GLY A 600 -5.76 -39.31 20.45
N SER A 601 -5.76 -38.16 21.13
CA SER A 601 -6.96 -37.55 21.71
C SER A 601 -7.99 -37.12 20.65
N THR A 602 -9.28 -37.15 21.01
CA THR A 602 -10.38 -36.60 20.18
C THR A 602 -10.30 -35.08 20.00
N PHE A 603 -9.47 -34.38 20.79
CA PHE A 603 -9.17 -32.96 20.60
C PHE A 603 -8.20 -32.69 19.45
N ILE A 604 -7.64 -33.74 18.83
CA ILE A 604 -6.75 -33.63 17.67
C ILE A 604 -7.53 -33.99 16.41
N ALA A 605 -7.57 -33.07 15.44
CA ALA A 605 -8.35 -33.23 14.21
C ALA A 605 -7.46 -33.21 12.96
N PRO A 606 -7.68 -34.09 11.97
CA PRO A 606 -6.96 -34.01 10.70
C PRO A 606 -7.36 -32.77 9.90
N LEU A 607 -6.37 -32.15 9.24
CA LEU A 607 -6.60 -31.02 8.34
C LEU A 607 -6.66 -31.48 6.90
N LYS A 608 -7.58 -30.91 6.13
CA LYS A 608 -7.56 -30.98 4.67
C LYS A 608 -6.74 -29.84 4.09
N THR A 609 -6.05 -30.12 2.99
CA THR A 609 -5.35 -29.10 2.19
C THR A 609 -6.34 -28.02 1.75
N PRO A 610 -6.10 -26.73 2.05
CA PRO A 610 -6.91 -25.65 1.52
C PRO A 610 -6.88 -25.64 -0.02
N GLN A 611 -8.06 -25.71 -0.62
CA GLN A 611 -8.30 -25.55 -2.05
C GLN A 611 -9.17 -24.31 -2.22
N ILE A 612 -8.57 -23.22 -2.67
CA ILE A 612 -9.11 -21.86 -2.50
C ILE A 612 -9.58 -21.30 -3.83
N ALA A 613 -10.80 -20.76 -3.84
CA ALA A 613 -11.26 -19.82 -4.86
C ALA A 613 -11.48 -18.44 -4.24
N LEU A 614 -10.88 -17.41 -4.83
CA LEU A 614 -11.16 -16.00 -4.53
C LEU A 614 -12.07 -15.47 -5.63
N LEU A 615 -13.25 -14.95 -5.25
CA LEU A 615 -14.15 -14.33 -6.22
C LEU A 615 -13.58 -13.00 -6.69
N VAL A 616 -13.60 -12.79 -8.00
CA VAL A 616 -13.04 -11.60 -8.69
C VAL A 616 -13.99 -11.10 -9.79
N ASP A 617 -13.68 -9.96 -10.43
CA ASP A 617 -14.47 -9.36 -11.51
C ASP A 617 -15.88 -8.89 -11.07
N GLY A 618 -16.68 -8.37 -12.00
CA GLY A 618 -18.00 -7.84 -11.74
C GLY A 618 -17.94 -6.60 -10.86
N GLY A 619 -18.51 -6.69 -9.65
CA GLY A 619 -18.53 -5.60 -8.68
C GLY A 619 -17.56 -5.78 -7.51
N VAL A 620 -16.68 -6.78 -7.53
CA VAL A 620 -15.72 -7.04 -6.45
C VAL A 620 -14.69 -5.91 -6.35
N ASP A 621 -14.39 -5.46 -5.14
CA ASP A 621 -13.32 -4.50 -4.89
C ASP A 621 -11.97 -5.11 -5.25
N SER A 622 -11.29 -4.53 -6.24
CA SER A 622 -10.01 -5.06 -6.71
C SER A 622 -8.88 -4.88 -5.70
N GLY A 623 -8.94 -3.85 -4.85
CA GLY A 623 -7.91 -3.59 -3.85
C GLY A 623 -7.91 -4.69 -2.78
N GLU A 624 -9.06 -4.95 -2.16
CA GLU A 624 -9.20 -6.00 -1.16
C GLU A 624 -8.98 -7.40 -1.73
N ALA A 625 -9.46 -7.68 -2.95
CA ALA A 625 -9.14 -8.94 -3.63
C ALA A 625 -7.63 -9.08 -3.88
N GLY A 626 -6.97 -7.99 -4.28
CA GLY A 626 -5.53 -7.91 -4.48
C GLY A 626 -4.72 -8.17 -3.21
N GLU A 627 -5.17 -7.63 -2.08
CA GLU A 627 -4.59 -7.87 -0.76
C GLU A 627 -4.63 -9.34 -0.34
N ILE A 628 -5.78 -10.00 -0.56
CA ILE A 628 -5.93 -11.45 -0.33
C ILE A 628 -5.01 -12.24 -1.26
N TRP A 629 -4.99 -11.91 -2.55
CA TRP A 629 -4.15 -12.61 -3.52
C TRP A 629 -2.67 -12.48 -3.17
N HIS A 630 -2.20 -11.27 -2.85
CA HIS A 630 -0.82 -11.02 -2.43
C HIS A 630 -0.44 -11.78 -1.15
N LEU A 631 -1.31 -11.79 -0.13
CA LEU A 631 -1.04 -12.55 1.10
C LEU A 631 -0.85 -14.04 0.78
N LEU A 632 -1.76 -14.64 0.01
CA LEU A 632 -1.71 -16.07 -0.31
C LEU A 632 -0.51 -16.41 -1.20
N ASP A 633 -0.31 -15.65 -2.27
CA ASP A 633 0.69 -15.95 -3.30
C ASP A 633 2.10 -15.54 -2.85
N GLN A 634 2.31 -14.26 -2.50
CA GLN A 634 3.64 -13.73 -2.18
C GLN A 634 4.13 -14.10 -0.80
N ARG A 635 3.27 -14.10 0.23
CA ARG A 635 3.71 -14.37 1.61
C ARG A 635 3.60 -15.84 1.97
N MET A 636 2.46 -16.46 1.68
CA MET A 636 2.17 -17.83 2.10
C MET A 636 2.54 -18.89 1.06
N HIS A 637 2.87 -18.50 -0.18
CA HIS A 637 3.17 -19.42 -1.29
C HIS A 637 2.08 -20.48 -1.49
N MET A 638 0.83 -20.04 -1.44
CA MET A 638 -0.37 -20.85 -1.60
C MET A 638 -1.08 -20.48 -2.92
N PRO A 639 -1.41 -21.47 -3.77
CA PRO A 639 -2.17 -21.20 -4.98
C PRO A 639 -3.60 -20.81 -4.63
N VAL A 640 -4.11 -19.80 -5.33
CA VAL A 640 -5.49 -19.35 -5.28
C VAL A 640 -6.07 -19.33 -6.69
N THR A 641 -7.29 -19.84 -6.84
CA THR A 641 -8.02 -19.68 -8.11
C THR A 641 -8.75 -18.35 -8.06
N LEU A 642 -8.35 -17.41 -8.91
CA LEU A 642 -9.12 -16.19 -9.16
C LEU A 642 -10.34 -16.56 -10.02
N LEU A 643 -11.51 -16.70 -9.38
CA LEU A 643 -12.75 -17.16 -10.00
C LEU A 643 -13.66 -15.97 -10.32
N PRO A 644 -13.85 -15.61 -11.59
CA PRO A 644 -14.79 -14.55 -11.96
C PRO A 644 -16.19 -14.83 -11.40
N VAL A 645 -16.83 -13.82 -10.84
CA VAL A 645 -18.20 -13.91 -10.29
C VAL A 645 -19.17 -14.49 -11.33
N SER A 646 -19.03 -14.10 -12.60
CA SER A 646 -19.83 -14.60 -13.72
C SER A 646 -19.68 -16.10 -13.98
N ALA A 647 -18.55 -16.71 -13.57
CA ALA A 647 -18.25 -18.12 -13.77
C ALA A 647 -18.77 -19.02 -12.64
N VAL A 648 -19.19 -18.47 -11.49
CA VAL A 648 -19.60 -19.24 -10.30
C VAL A 648 -20.74 -20.21 -10.61
N THR A 649 -21.73 -19.79 -11.41
CA THR A 649 -22.89 -20.62 -11.77
C THR A 649 -22.52 -21.84 -12.62
N MET A 650 -21.47 -21.75 -13.45
CA MET A 650 -21.01 -22.83 -14.33
C MET A 650 -19.86 -23.66 -13.74
N ALA A 651 -19.03 -23.08 -12.86
CA ALA A 651 -17.87 -23.74 -12.30
C ALA A 651 -18.23 -24.92 -11.39
N ASN A 652 -17.45 -26.00 -11.40
CA ASN A 652 -17.57 -27.05 -10.38
C ASN A 652 -16.95 -26.55 -9.06
N LEU A 653 -17.78 -26.14 -8.11
CA LEU A 653 -17.33 -25.61 -6.81
C LEU A 653 -16.76 -26.70 -5.88
N ASP A 654 -17.03 -27.98 -6.14
CA ASP A 654 -16.51 -29.09 -5.33
C ASP A 654 -14.99 -29.29 -5.48
N ARG A 655 -14.36 -28.57 -6.42
CA ARG A 655 -12.90 -28.44 -6.52
C ARG A 655 -12.28 -27.61 -5.40
N TYR A 656 -13.09 -26.89 -4.64
CA TYR A 656 -12.68 -25.97 -3.58
C TYR A 656 -13.32 -26.37 -2.26
N ASN A 657 -12.61 -26.12 -1.16
CA ASN A 657 -13.15 -26.23 0.19
C ASN A 657 -13.20 -24.88 0.93
N VAL A 658 -12.62 -23.83 0.35
CA VAL A 658 -12.69 -22.45 0.83
C VAL A 658 -13.01 -21.50 -0.34
N ILE A 659 -14.02 -20.65 -0.14
CA ILE A 659 -14.34 -19.53 -1.03
C ILE A 659 -14.11 -18.21 -0.28
N LEU A 660 -13.33 -17.32 -0.88
CA LEU A 660 -13.02 -16.00 -0.34
C LEU A 660 -13.82 -14.95 -1.11
N MET A 661 -14.48 -14.05 -0.39
CA MET A 661 -15.29 -12.98 -0.95
C MET A 661 -14.88 -11.65 -0.30
N ALA A 662 -14.09 -10.86 -1.01
CA ALA A 662 -13.73 -9.49 -0.61
C ALA A 662 -14.96 -8.57 -0.60
N ASP A 663 -14.83 -7.35 -0.10
CA ASP A 663 -15.88 -6.34 -0.25
C ASP A 663 -16.22 -6.10 -1.74
N GLY A 664 -17.40 -5.55 -2.00
CA GLY A 664 -17.91 -5.24 -3.33
C GLY A 664 -19.36 -5.65 -3.56
N ASN A 665 -19.81 -5.47 -4.79
CA ASN A 665 -21.16 -5.78 -5.23
C ASN A 665 -21.23 -7.15 -5.92
N TYR A 666 -22.04 -8.05 -5.34
CA TYR A 666 -22.22 -9.43 -5.81
C TYR A 666 -23.59 -9.70 -6.43
N ASN A 667 -24.39 -8.66 -6.70
CA ASN A 667 -25.76 -8.82 -7.23
C ASN A 667 -25.81 -9.58 -8.56
N SER A 668 -24.73 -9.56 -9.34
CA SER A 668 -24.61 -10.30 -10.61
C SER A 668 -24.64 -11.83 -10.44
N LEU A 669 -24.37 -12.37 -9.24
CA LEU A 669 -24.57 -13.80 -8.95
C LEU A 669 -26.05 -14.20 -9.05
N GLY A 670 -26.96 -13.26 -8.73
CA GLY A 670 -28.40 -13.52 -8.64
C GLY A 670 -28.76 -14.66 -7.68
N LYS A 671 -30.03 -15.09 -7.75
CA LYS A 671 -30.55 -16.18 -6.90
C LYS A 671 -29.91 -17.53 -7.19
N VAL A 672 -29.54 -17.79 -8.45
CA VAL A 672 -28.93 -19.06 -8.86
C VAL A 672 -27.52 -19.20 -8.28
N GLY A 673 -26.70 -18.15 -8.37
CA GLY A 673 -25.37 -18.15 -7.74
C GLY A 673 -25.47 -18.24 -6.22
N ALA A 674 -26.43 -17.52 -5.60
CA ALA A 674 -26.69 -17.60 -4.17
C ALA A 674 -27.05 -19.02 -3.70
N GLU A 675 -28.00 -19.69 -4.36
CA GLU A 675 -28.40 -21.06 -4.02
C GLU A 675 -27.24 -22.04 -4.18
N LYS A 676 -26.43 -21.89 -5.24
CA LYS A 676 -25.26 -22.73 -5.44
C LYS A 676 -24.21 -22.56 -4.33
N LEU A 677 -23.96 -21.33 -3.88
CA LEU A 677 -23.07 -21.07 -2.75
C LEU A 677 -23.65 -21.65 -1.45
N LYS A 678 -24.97 -21.56 -1.25
CA LYS A 678 -25.67 -22.14 -0.09
C LYS A 678 -25.57 -23.67 -0.07
N GLU A 679 -25.81 -24.33 -1.19
CA GLU A 679 -25.69 -25.78 -1.33
C GLU A 679 -24.25 -26.24 -1.06
N TRP A 680 -23.27 -25.58 -1.69
CA TRP A 680 -21.85 -25.88 -1.50
C TRP A 680 -21.41 -25.69 -0.05
N THR A 681 -21.80 -24.59 0.59
CA THR A 681 -21.48 -24.33 2.00
C THR A 681 -22.15 -25.38 2.89
N SER A 682 -23.42 -25.70 2.63
CA SER A 682 -24.17 -26.72 3.39
C SER A 682 -23.51 -28.11 3.38
N LYS A 683 -22.75 -28.43 2.32
CA LYS A 683 -22.01 -29.70 2.20
C LYS A 683 -20.72 -29.74 3.02
N GLY A 684 -20.23 -28.62 3.54
CA GLY A 684 -19.03 -28.54 4.37
C GLY A 684 -18.00 -27.48 3.95
N GLY A 685 -18.30 -26.67 2.93
CA GLY A 685 -17.44 -25.57 2.49
C GLY A 685 -17.32 -24.45 3.51
N THR A 686 -16.21 -23.70 3.45
CA THR A 686 -16.01 -22.48 4.25
C THR A 686 -16.10 -21.26 3.34
N ILE A 687 -16.96 -20.30 3.65
CA ILE A 687 -16.90 -18.96 3.05
C ILE A 687 -16.19 -18.02 4.03
N VAL A 688 -15.28 -17.18 3.54
CA VAL A 688 -14.72 -16.04 4.28
C VAL A 688 -15.13 -14.77 3.56
N ALA A 689 -15.83 -13.86 4.23
CA ALA A 689 -16.46 -12.71 3.57
C ALA A 689 -16.39 -11.42 4.38
N LYS A 690 -16.30 -10.27 3.69
CA LYS A 690 -16.36 -8.91 4.26
C LYS A 690 -17.41 -8.04 3.54
N GLY A 691 -17.96 -7.05 4.25
CA GLY A 691 -18.64 -5.91 3.63
C GLY A 691 -19.83 -6.30 2.77
N GLY A 692 -19.85 -5.83 1.52
CA GLY A 692 -20.88 -6.11 0.53
C GLY A 692 -21.07 -7.59 0.19
N ALA A 693 -20.01 -8.41 0.25
CA ALA A 693 -20.15 -9.87 0.17
C ALA A 693 -20.99 -10.40 1.34
N LEU A 694 -20.69 -9.95 2.56
CA LEU A 694 -21.40 -10.40 3.75
C LEU A 694 -22.87 -9.95 3.73
N ARG A 695 -23.15 -8.74 3.21
CA ARG A 695 -24.53 -8.27 2.96
C ARG A 695 -25.24 -9.15 1.95
N PHE A 696 -24.60 -9.51 0.83
CA PHE A 696 -25.18 -10.40 -0.18
C PHE A 696 -25.53 -11.77 0.42
N LEU A 697 -24.64 -12.36 1.21
CA LEU A 697 -24.86 -13.66 1.87
C LEU A 697 -26.04 -13.59 2.88
N ALA A 698 -26.16 -12.49 3.62
CA ALA A 698 -27.25 -12.27 4.57
C ALA A 698 -28.60 -12.04 3.85
N GLN A 699 -28.61 -11.19 2.81
CA GLN A 699 -29.82 -10.86 2.04
C GLN A 699 -30.41 -12.07 1.30
N ASN A 700 -29.58 -13.04 0.92
CA ASN A 700 -30.02 -14.27 0.28
C ASN A 700 -30.18 -15.45 1.26
N GLU A 701 -30.19 -15.18 2.57
CA GLU A 701 -30.42 -16.20 3.62
C GLU A 701 -29.45 -17.39 3.53
N ILE A 702 -28.19 -17.11 3.17
CA ILE A 702 -27.12 -18.11 3.15
C ILE A 702 -26.50 -18.22 4.54
N GLY A 703 -26.26 -17.09 5.21
CA GLY A 703 -25.77 -17.04 6.58
C GLY A 703 -26.52 -16.01 7.44
N ASN A 704 -26.54 -16.26 8.75
CA ASN A 704 -27.22 -15.41 9.72
C ASN A 704 -26.30 -14.30 10.23
N PHE A 705 -26.29 -13.17 9.52
CA PHE A 705 -25.58 -11.95 9.91
C PHE A 705 -26.57 -10.79 10.08
N THR A 706 -26.39 -10.05 11.16
CA THR A 706 -27.16 -8.84 11.46
C THR A 706 -26.22 -7.65 11.55
N PHE A 707 -26.67 -6.51 11.04
CA PHE A 707 -25.88 -5.29 10.95
C PHE A 707 -26.50 -4.19 11.82
N ARG A 708 -25.65 -3.36 12.41
CA ARG A 708 -26.09 -2.22 13.20
C ARG A 708 -26.30 -1.01 12.29
N THR A 709 -27.36 -0.26 12.57
CA THR A 709 -27.61 1.04 11.97
C THR A 709 -27.37 2.09 13.04
N VAL A 710 -26.58 3.11 12.71
CA VAL A 710 -26.42 4.29 13.55
C VAL A 710 -27.57 5.25 13.24
N GLU A 711 -28.28 5.69 14.27
CA GLU A 711 -29.36 6.67 14.08
C GLU A 711 -28.80 8.01 13.58
N ASN A 712 -29.49 8.59 12.61
CA ASN A 712 -29.18 9.93 12.15
C ASN A 712 -29.97 10.93 12.99
N GLU A 713 -29.36 11.46 14.04
CA GLU A 713 -29.96 12.47 14.94
C GLU A 713 -30.38 13.76 14.22
N GLU A 714 -29.82 14.02 13.02
CA GLU A 714 -30.16 15.20 12.20
C GLU A 714 -31.33 14.96 11.24
N LYS A 715 -31.97 13.79 11.28
CA LYS A 715 -33.06 13.45 10.37
C LYS A 715 -34.24 14.43 10.55
N GLY A 716 -34.56 15.17 9.49
CA GLY A 716 -35.66 16.13 9.46
C GLY A 716 -35.28 17.54 9.95
N LEU A 717 -34.02 17.78 10.32
CA LEU A 717 -33.51 19.12 10.61
C LEU A 717 -33.02 19.82 9.34
N GLN A 718 -33.34 21.11 9.20
CA GLN A 718 -32.79 21.94 8.14
C GLN A 718 -31.39 22.41 8.55
N ASN A 719 -30.37 22.01 7.80
CA ASN A 719 -29.00 22.49 7.94
C ASN A 719 -28.62 23.44 6.80
N SER A 720 -27.57 24.25 7.01
CA SER A 720 -27.00 25.06 5.94
C SER A 720 -26.43 24.16 4.84
N TYR A 721 -26.80 24.42 3.59
CA TYR A 721 -26.30 23.67 2.43
C TYR A 721 -24.77 23.67 2.36
N ALA A 722 -24.14 24.79 2.69
CA ALA A 722 -22.68 24.94 2.69
C ALA A 722 -21.96 24.00 3.67
N ASN A 723 -22.67 23.44 4.66
CA ASN A 723 -22.08 22.52 5.64
C ASN A 723 -22.21 21.06 5.25
N PHE A 724 -22.88 20.73 4.13
CA PHE A 724 -23.20 19.34 3.78
C PHE A 724 -21.95 18.46 3.69
N GLU A 725 -20.93 18.88 2.93
CA GLU A 725 -19.71 18.09 2.74
C GLU A 725 -18.94 17.90 4.06
N ASN A 726 -18.78 18.97 4.84
CA ASN A 726 -18.09 18.89 6.13
C ASN A 726 -18.85 18.01 7.13
N ALA A 727 -20.17 18.17 7.24
CA ALA A 727 -21.00 17.43 8.18
C ALA A 727 -21.12 15.94 7.82
N THR A 728 -21.16 15.61 6.54
CA THR A 728 -21.24 14.22 6.07
C THR A 728 -19.87 13.55 6.05
N GLY A 729 -18.84 14.25 5.56
CA GLY A 729 -17.46 13.77 5.54
C GLY A 729 -16.94 13.48 6.94
N ALA A 730 -17.23 14.34 7.92
CA ALA A 730 -16.77 14.15 9.30
C ALA A 730 -17.35 12.90 9.97
N LYS A 731 -18.40 12.29 9.41
CA LYS A 731 -19.02 11.05 9.88
C LYS A 731 -18.41 9.79 9.22
N GLY A 732 -17.47 9.93 8.29
CA GLY A 732 -16.72 8.81 7.72
C GLY A 732 -15.69 8.25 8.70
N THR A 733 -15.54 6.93 8.74
CA THR A 733 -14.43 6.26 9.45
C THR A 733 -13.32 5.99 8.45
N PHE A 734 -12.41 6.96 8.28
CA PHE A 734 -11.30 6.89 7.33
C PHE A 734 -10.05 6.35 8.03
N GLY A 735 -9.87 5.04 7.98
CA GLY A 735 -8.67 4.32 8.47
C GLY A 735 -8.28 4.63 9.91
N ALA A 736 -8.89 3.92 10.87
CA ALA A 736 -8.57 4.04 12.30
C ALA A 736 -8.31 2.66 12.93
N ILE A 737 -7.58 2.67 14.04
CA ILE A 737 -7.13 1.49 14.78
C ILE A 737 -8.04 1.29 15.98
N PHE A 738 -8.54 0.06 16.14
CA PHE A 738 -9.47 -0.32 17.20
C PHE A 738 -8.96 -1.50 18.02
N LYS A 739 -9.23 -1.48 19.33
CA LYS A 739 -9.03 -2.59 20.27
C LYS A 739 -10.22 -3.54 20.24
N ALA A 740 -9.92 -4.82 20.15
CA ALA A 740 -10.90 -5.89 20.24
C ALA A 740 -10.37 -7.03 21.13
N ASN A 741 -11.31 -7.78 21.72
CA ASN A 741 -11.05 -8.94 22.56
C ASN A 741 -11.29 -10.23 21.75
N LEU A 742 -10.21 -10.97 21.55
CA LEU A 742 -10.14 -12.26 20.89
C LEU A 742 -10.37 -13.39 21.90
N ASP A 743 -11.23 -14.34 21.55
CA ASP A 743 -11.25 -15.64 22.21
C ASP A 743 -10.12 -16.52 21.65
N VAL A 744 -8.99 -16.54 22.35
CA VAL A 744 -7.81 -17.35 22.02
C VAL A 744 -8.05 -18.86 22.11
N THR A 745 -9.20 -19.31 22.64
CA THR A 745 -9.59 -20.73 22.67
C THR A 745 -10.43 -21.14 21.46
N HIS A 746 -11.01 -20.19 20.74
CA HIS A 746 -11.70 -20.44 19.48
C HIS A 746 -10.69 -20.70 18.35
N PRO A 747 -10.96 -21.58 17.37
CA PRO A 747 -10.01 -21.87 16.28
C PRO A 747 -9.53 -20.65 15.48
N ILE A 748 -10.36 -19.61 15.39
CA ILE A 748 -9.98 -18.31 14.80
C ILE A 748 -8.90 -17.58 15.61
N GLY A 749 -8.82 -17.78 16.93
CA GLY A 749 -7.83 -17.18 17.81
C GLY A 749 -6.55 -17.99 18.00
N TYR A 750 -6.41 -19.15 17.36
CA TYR A 750 -5.21 -19.99 17.51
C TYR A 750 -3.93 -19.26 17.08
N GLY A 751 -2.85 -19.50 17.82
CA GLY A 751 -1.56 -18.83 17.64
C GLY A 751 -1.46 -17.42 18.22
N TYR A 752 -2.52 -16.88 18.82
CA TYR A 752 -2.45 -15.65 19.62
C TYR A 752 -2.29 -15.99 21.10
N SER A 753 -1.35 -15.31 21.77
CA SER A 753 -1.14 -15.45 23.22
C SER A 753 -1.90 -14.40 24.04
N LYS A 754 -2.34 -13.32 23.40
CA LYS A 754 -3.08 -12.21 24.03
C LYS A 754 -4.52 -12.16 23.56
N LYS A 755 -5.41 -11.79 24.48
CA LYS A 755 -6.83 -11.54 24.17
C LYS A 755 -7.02 -10.22 23.47
N GLU A 756 -6.37 -9.15 23.93
CA GLU A 756 -6.47 -7.86 23.27
C GLU A 756 -5.67 -7.89 21.97
N VAL A 757 -6.30 -7.52 20.86
CA VAL A 757 -5.70 -7.38 19.53
C VAL A 757 -6.15 -6.06 18.89
N TYR A 758 -5.33 -5.54 17.98
CA TYR A 758 -5.65 -4.36 17.19
C TYR A 758 -6.19 -4.75 15.81
N THR A 759 -7.22 -4.04 15.37
CA THR A 759 -7.84 -4.20 14.05
C THR A 759 -7.97 -2.84 13.35
N PHE A 760 -8.06 -2.86 12.02
CA PHE A 760 -8.08 -1.66 11.20
C PHE A 760 -9.39 -1.53 10.43
N ARG A 761 -10.04 -0.38 10.54
CA ARG A 761 -11.30 -0.09 9.86
C ARG A 761 -11.22 1.19 9.04
N ASN A 762 -11.75 1.11 7.82
CA ASN A 762 -11.78 2.18 6.83
C ASN A 762 -13.17 2.41 6.23
N ASP A 763 -14.23 1.94 6.90
CA ASP A 763 -15.62 2.10 6.48
C ASP A 763 -16.56 2.21 7.71
N ASN A 764 -17.86 2.45 7.43
CA ASN A 764 -18.92 2.44 8.45
C ASN A 764 -19.73 1.12 8.40
N PHE A 765 -19.06 -0.02 8.22
CA PHE A 765 -19.70 -1.33 8.27
C PHE A 765 -19.74 -1.86 9.70
N PHE A 766 -20.93 -1.84 10.31
CA PHE A 766 -21.13 -2.24 11.69
C PHE A 766 -21.86 -3.58 11.78
N MET A 767 -21.24 -4.58 12.42
CA MET A 767 -21.80 -5.91 12.59
C MET A 767 -22.24 -6.15 14.03
N GLU A 768 -23.45 -6.68 14.18
CA GLU A 768 -24.02 -7.05 15.47
C GLU A 768 -23.43 -8.40 15.94
N VAL A 769 -23.31 -8.57 17.26
CA VAL A 769 -22.91 -9.85 17.84
C VAL A 769 -23.97 -10.92 17.61
N SER A 770 -23.54 -12.17 17.41
CA SER A 770 -24.42 -13.32 17.37
C SER A 770 -25.07 -13.54 18.74
N PRO A 771 -26.36 -13.91 18.81
CA PRO A 771 -26.98 -14.36 20.06
C PRO A 771 -26.35 -15.64 20.59
N ASN A 772 -25.71 -16.45 19.74
CA ASN A 772 -24.85 -17.54 20.21
C ASN A 772 -23.51 -16.95 20.69
N PRO A 773 -23.20 -17.02 21.99
CA PRO A 773 -21.99 -16.39 22.54
C PRO A 773 -20.70 -16.99 21.99
N TYR A 774 -20.73 -18.25 21.52
CA TYR A 774 -19.55 -18.94 20.98
C TYR A 774 -19.27 -18.63 19.50
N ALA A 775 -20.18 -17.91 18.83
CA ALA A 775 -20.06 -17.53 17.42
C ALA A 775 -19.40 -16.15 17.22
N ASN A 776 -18.86 -15.55 18.28
CA ASN A 776 -18.26 -14.20 18.28
C ASN A 776 -16.77 -14.24 18.67
N PRO A 777 -15.89 -14.82 17.83
CA PRO A 777 -14.48 -14.99 18.19
C PRO A 777 -13.72 -13.68 18.43
N LEU A 778 -14.14 -12.56 17.81
CA LEU A 778 -13.51 -11.26 18.03
C LEU A 778 -14.58 -10.16 18.16
N VAL A 779 -14.55 -9.45 19.28
CA VAL A 779 -15.53 -8.41 19.64
C VAL A 779 -14.81 -7.14 20.07
N TYR A 780 -15.26 -5.98 19.59
CA TYR A 780 -14.71 -4.70 20.04
C TYR A 780 -14.86 -4.51 21.54
N THR A 781 -13.89 -3.82 22.15
CA THR A 781 -14.03 -3.38 23.55
C THR A 781 -15.14 -2.31 23.71
N ASP A 782 -15.45 -1.95 24.95
CA ASP A 782 -16.35 -0.85 25.30
C ASP A 782 -15.77 0.53 24.90
N LYS A 783 -14.43 0.65 24.91
CA LYS A 783 -13.68 1.83 24.47
C LYS A 783 -12.74 1.46 23.32
N PRO A 784 -13.29 1.24 22.11
CA PRO A 784 -12.58 0.55 21.05
C PRO A 784 -11.50 1.41 20.38
N LEU A 785 -11.61 2.74 20.33
CA LEU A 785 -10.62 3.57 19.63
C LEU A 785 -9.23 3.46 20.29
N ALA A 786 -8.24 3.00 19.51
CA ALA A 786 -6.84 2.94 19.92
C ALA A 786 -6.04 4.13 19.38
N SER A 787 -6.20 4.41 18.08
CA SER A 787 -5.54 5.51 17.35
C SER A 787 -6.40 5.86 16.14
N GLY A 788 -6.40 7.11 15.72
CA GLY A 788 -7.18 7.62 14.60
C GLY A 788 -8.41 8.42 15.04
N TYR A 789 -9.20 8.81 14.05
CA TYR A 789 -10.41 9.58 14.23
C TYR A 789 -11.66 8.67 14.16
N LEU A 790 -12.59 8.88 15.10
CA LEU A 790 -13.92 8.28 15.08
C LEU A 790 -14.94 9.35 15.45
N HIS A 791 -15.90 9.59 14.56
CA HIS A 791 -17.00 10.48 14.87
C HIS A 791 -17.85 9.93 16.02
N PRO A 792 -18.26 10.74 17.02
CA PRO A 792 -19.03 10.27 18.16
C PRO A 792 -20.32 9.50 17.79
N SER A 793 -21.01 9.91 16.72
CA SER A 793 -22.22 9.20 16.26
C SER A 793 -21.95 7.76 15.84
N ASN A 794 -20.73 7.43 15.42
CA ASN A 794 -20.39 6.08 14.97
C ASN A 794 -20.01 5.15 16.13
N LEU A 795 -19.69 5.69 17.30
CA LEU A 795 -19.27 4.90 18.47
C LEU A 795 -20.30 3.82 18.87
N PRO A 796 -21.62 4.10 18.92
CA PRO A 796 -22.64 3.07 19.15
C PRO A 796 -22.63 1.92 18.14
N GLY A 797 -22.25 2.20 16.89
CA GLY A 797 -22.10 1.18 15.85
C GLY A 797 -20.94 0.23 16.11
N ILE A 798 -19.85 0.71 16.72
CA ILE A 798 -18.60 -0.05 16.93
C ILE A 798 -18.53 -0.70 18.31
N GLN A 799 -18.83 0.04 19.39
CA GLN A 799 -18.61 -0.43 20.76
C GLN A 799 -19.33 -1.75 21.04
N ASN A 800 -18.63 -2.73 21.60
CA ASN A 800 -19.15 -4.09 21.84
C ASN A 800 -19.77 -4.76 20.58
N GLY A 801 -19.42 -4.31 19.38
CA GLY A 801 -19.81 -4.92 18.11
C GLY A 801 -18.90 -6.08 17.73
N SER A 802 -19.36 -6.93 16.83
CA SER A 802 -18.53 -8.03 16.35
C SER A 802 -17.56 -7.54 15.28
N VAL A 803 -16.29 -7.93 15.43
CA VAL A 803 -15.27 -7.79 14.37
C VAL A 803 -15.29 -9.03 13.49
N ILE A 804 -15.35 -10.22 14.12
CA ILE A 804 -15.47 -11.50 13.45
C ILE A 804 -16.66 -12.26 14.03
N ARG A 805 -17.55 -12.71 13.14
CA ARG A 805 -18.72 -13.51 13.48
C ARG A 805 -18.77 -14.77 12.63
N ILE A 806 -19.14 -15.89 13.25
CA ILE A 806 -19.33 -17.17 12.58
C ILE A 806 -20.82 -17.42 12.34
N SER A 807 -21.16 -17.96 11.18
CA SER A 807 -22.50 -18.49 10.91
C SER A 807 -22.39 -19.89 10.33
N GLY A 808 -23.01 -20.87 11.01
CA GLY A 808 -23.11 -22.25 10.53
C GLY A 808 -24.16 -22.42 9.44
N VAL A 809 -23.82 -23.16 8.39
CA VAL A 809 -24.71 -23.44 7.25
C VAL A 809 -24.56 -24.92 6.90
N GLY A 810 -25.56 -25.74 7.24
CA GLY A 810 -25.42 -27.20 7.15
C GLY A 810 -24.18 -27.69 7.89
N ARG A 811 -23.26 -28.38 7.20
CA ARG A 811 -21.96 -28.80 7.74
C ARG A 811 -20.83 -27.77 7.55
N GLY A 812 -21.07 -26.72 6.77
CA GLY A 812 -20.10 -25.66 6.53
C GLY A 812 -20.34 -24.45 7.42
N ARG A 813 -19.58 -23.39 7.13
CA ARG A 813 -19.61 -22.15 7.91
C ARG A 813 -19.22 -20.96 7.04
N ILE A 814 -19.67 -19.80 7.48
CA ILE A 814 -19.27 -18.49 6.96
C ILE A 814 -18.53 -17.77 8.08
N VAL A 815 -17.32 -17.30 7.80
CA VAL A 815 -16.55 -16.42 8.66
C VAL A 815 -16.70 -15.00 8.13
N GLY A 816 -17.50 -14.19 8.81
CA GLY A 816 -17.76 -12.80 8.46
C GLY A 816 -16.79 -11.87 9.17
N PHE A 817 -16.13 -10.99 8.41
CA PHE A 817 -15.28 -9.92 8.91
C PHE A 817 -15.96 -8.57 8.73
N ALA A 818 -15.94 -7.75 9.78
CA ALA A 818 -16.32 -6.35 9.67
C ALA A 818 -15.15 -5.47 9.21
N ASP A 819 -13.94 -5.81 9.62
CA ASP A 819 -12.71 -5.08 9.29
C ASP A 819 -11.91 -5.79 8.22
N ASN A 820 -11.06 -5.06 7.51
CA ASN A 820 -10.16 -5.65 6.53
C ASN A 820 -8.95 -6.29 7.23
N PRO A 821 -8.80 -7.63 7.19
CA PRO A 821 -7.70 -8.30 7.90
C PRO A 821 -6.36 -8.27 7.15
N ASN A 822 -6.33 -7.76 5.93
CA ASN A 822 -5.18 -7.81 5.01
C ASN A 822 -4.76 -6.43 4.50
N PHE A 823 -5.24 -5.36 5.15
CA PHE A 823 -5.18 -3.99 4.68
C PHE A 823 -3.78 -3.58 4.20
N ARG A 824 -3.71 -3.22 2.91
CA ARG A 824 -2.56 -2.65 2.19
C ARG A 824 -1.22 -3.34 2.46
N ALA A 825 -1.25 -4.65 2.72
CA ALA A 825 -0.10 -5.48 3.04
C ALA A 825 0.68 -5.07 4.32
N PHE A 826 0.45 -3.94 4.96
CA PHE A 826 1.17 -3.56 6.18
C PHE A 826 0.46 -3.99 7.46
N TRP A 827 -0.77 -4.49 7.37
CA TRP A 827 -1.51 -4.98 8.53
C TRP A 827 -1.23 -6.46 8.82
N PHE A 828 -0.08 -6.75 9.43
CA PHE A 828 0.35 -8.12 9.74
C PHE A 828 -0.45 -8.75 10.89
N GLY A 829 -0.90 -7.93 11.84
CA GLY A 829 -1.46 -8.36 13.12
C GLY A 829 -2.76 -9.16 13.02
N THR A 830 -3.52 -9.02 11.93
CA THR A 830 -4.78 -9.77 11.70
C THR A 830 -4.71 -10.75 10.53
N ASN A 831 -3.59 -10.84 9.80
CA ASN A 831 -3.43 -11.83 8.73
C ASN A 831 -3.59 -13.27 9.28
N LYS A 832 -3.12 -13.53 10.51
CA LYS A 832 -3.28 -14.86 11.13
C LYS A 832 -4.75 -15.20 11.38
N LEU A 833 -5.60 -14.24 11.77
CA LEU A 833 -7.06 -14.46 11.86
C LEU A 833 -7.66 -14.88 10.51
N PHE A 834 -7.21 -14.26 9.41
CA PHE A 834 -7.62 -14.63 8.06
C PHE A 834 -7.12 -16.04 7.68
N MET A 835 -5.85 -16.35 7.96
CA MET A 835 -5.30 -17.70 7.71
C MET A 835 -5.97 -18.77 8.58
N ASN A 836 -6.32 -18.46 9.82
CA ASN A 836 -7.09 -19.35 10.70
C ASN A 836 -8.47 -19.64 10.12
N SER A 837 -9.09 -18.66 9.45
CA SER A 837 -10.37 -18.87 8.75
C SER A 837 -10.24 -19.87 7.60
N ILE A 838 -9.12 -19.84 6.88
CA ILE A 838 -8.82 -20.74 5.75
C ILE A 838 -8.50 -22.16 6.25
N PHE A 839 -7.59 -22.30 7.22
CA PHE A 839 -7.12 -23.61 7.68
C PHE A 839 -8.07 -24.25 8.69
N PHE A 840 -8.55 -23.47 9.66
CA PHE A 840 -9.28 -23.97 10.80
C PHE A 840 -10.78 -23.75 10.73
N GLY A 841 -11.28 -23.06 9.70
CA GLY A 841 -12.72 -23.02 9.43
C GLY A 841 -13.33 -24.42 9.46
N GLN A 842 -12.62 -25.43 8.92
CA GLN A 842 -13.05 -26.83 8.89
C GLN A 842 -13.14 -27.55 10.24
N VAL A 843 -12.51 -27.03 11.29
CA VAL A 843 -12.50 -27.64 12.63
C VAL A 843 -13.29 -26.82 13.66
N ILE A 844 -13.93 -25.72 13.25
CA ILE A 844 -14.90 -25.02 14.10
C ILE A 844 -16.07 -25.96 14.38
N ASP A 845 -16.39 -26.15 15.65
CA ASP A 845 -17.49 -27.02 16.08
C ASP A 845 -18.83 -26.48 15.55
N GLY A 846 -19.63 -27.36 14.94
CA GLY A 846 -20.93 -26.98 14.38
C GLY A 846 -21.92 -26.45 15.43
N GLY A 847 -21.79 -26.85 16.69
CA GLY A 847 -22.59 -26.36 17.81
C GLY A 847 -22.21 -24.96 18.27
N THR A 848 -20.98 -24.51 18.04
CA THR A 848 -20.55 -23.14 18.39
C THR A 848 -20.88 -22.13 17.30
N ALA A 849 -21.22 -22.59 16.09
CA ALA A 849 -21.51 -21.76 14.93
C ALA A 849 -23.01 -21.53 14.65
N ARG A 850 -23.92 -22.27 15.30
CA ARG A 850 -25.37 -22.30 14.98
C ARG A 850 -26.23 -21.48 15.92
#